data_AF-B9G8W3-F1
#
_entry.id   AF-B9G8W3-F1
#
_cell.length_a   1.000
_cell.length_b   1.000
_cell.length_c   1.000
_cell.angle_alpha   90.00
_cell.angle_beta   90.00
_cell.angle_gamma   90.00
#
_symmetry.space_group_name_H-M   'P 1'
#
loop_
_entity.id
_entity.type
_entity.pdbx_description
1 polymer ?
#
loop_
_entity_poly.entity_id
_entity_poly.type
_entity_poly.pdbx_seq_one_letter_code
_entity_poly.pdbx_strand_id
1 'polypeptide(L)'
;MRNLHPPMMKMLLAALVVVAAASFRAAEAALPSMAVGVNYGANADNLPPPKDVAAFLAAHTTIDRVKLFDANPAFISAFANTPISLAVSLPNSDLPSLADKQTGLDTARAWVRANLSPYVPATNVTLLLAGNEILLSPDPNLVLSLLPAMRRLAQALRLEGLTGVRVTTPHYLGILAPSDGIPSNARFRPGYDTKLFPPMLQFHRDTGSPFMVNPYPYFSYNNQTLDYALFRPNRGVYDPNTKLNYTSMFDAQMDAIYTAMKRLGYGDVDIAVGEAGWPTQADPGQVGVGVEEARDFNEGMLRVVSSGKGTPLMPNRKFETYIFSLFDENQKPGPIAEKHFGILNPDFTPIYDLGLLRQSSDARESERDKMRNLLPPMMKMLLAALLVVAAASFRAAEAALPSMAVGVNYGANADNLPPPKDVAAFLAAHTTIDRVKLFDANPAFISAFANTPISLAVSLPNSDLPSLADKQTGLDTARAWVRANLSPYVPATNVTLLLAGNEILLSPDPNLVLSLLPAMRRLAQALRLEGLTGVRVTTPHYLGILAPSDGIPSNARFRPGYDTKLFPPMLQFHRDTGSPFMVNPYPYFSYNNQTLDYALFRPNRGVYDPNTKLNYTSMFDAQMDAIYTAMKRLGYGDVDIAVGEAGWPTQADPGQVGVGVEEARDFNEGMLRVVSSGKGTPLMPNRKFETYIFSLFDENQKPGPIAEKHFGILNPDFTPIYDLGLLRQSSDSGAPNPSPNPSPNPSPKPAPSGGGKWCVPKAGASDTDLQNNINYACGYVDCKPIQSGGACFDPNNVQSHAAFVMNAFYQANGRHDYDCDFKGTGAVTSNDPSYGSCKYVS
;
A
#
# COMPACT_ATOMS: atom_id res chain seq x y z
N MET A 1 -60.48 -45.15 -8.76
CA MET A 1 -59.39 -45.37 -9.75
C MET A 1 -58.75 -46.73 -9.52
N ARG A 2 -59.38 -47.80 -10.03
CA ARG A 2 -58.72 -49.07 -10.37
C ARG A 2 -58.63 -49.08 -11.91
N ASN A 3 -57.62 -49.74 -12.48
CA ASN A 3 -57.32 -49.83 -13.92
C ASN A 3 -56.68 -48.57 -14.57
N LEU A 4 -55.38 -48.35 -14.30
CA LEU A 4 -54.47 -47.65 -15.22
C LEU A 4 -53.27 -48.58 -15.53
N HIS A 5 -52.80 -48.58 -16.78
CA HIS A 5 -51.71 -49.44 -17.24
C HIS A 5 -50.31 -48.95 -16.77
N PRO A 6 -49.29 -49.84 -16.69
CA PRO A 6 -47.99 -49.52 -16.11
C PRO A 6 -47.19 -48.34 -16.72
N PRO A 7 -47.30 -47.96 -18.02
CA PRO A 7 -46.67 -46.74 -18.52
C PRO A 7 -47.27 -45.48 -17.88
N MET A 8 -48.58 -45.51 -17.60
CA MET A 8 -49.36 -44.37 -17.15
C MET A 8 -49.10 -44.04 -15.67
N MET A 9 -48.76 -45.04 -14.85
CA MET A 9 -48.34 -44.82 -13.46
C MET A 9 -46.93 -44.22 -13.34
N LYS A 10 -46.01 -44.55 -14.27
CA LYS A 10 -44.73 -43.85 -14.39
C LYS A 10 -44.91 -42.40 -14.86
N MET A 11 -45.87 -42.15 -15.75
CA MET A 11 -46.23 -40.80 -16.19
C MET A 11 -46.85 -39.96 -15.07
N LEU A 12 -47.70 -40.55 -14.21
CA LEU A 12 -48.23 -39.88 -13.02
C LEU A 12 -47.15 -39.60 -11.96
N LEU A 13 -46.18 -40.50 -11.73
CA LEU A 13 -45.06 -40.23 -10.83
C LEU A 13 -44.13 -39.14 -11.37
N ALA A 14 -43.83 -39.15 -12.66
CA ALA A 14 -43.07 -38.08 -13.30
C ALA A 14 -43.82 -36.73 -13.22
N ALA A 15 -45.13 -36.73 -13.44
CA ALA A 15 -45.96 -35.54 -13.27
C ALA A 15 -46.02 -35.07 -11.81
N LEU A 16 -46.08 -35.96 -10.81
CA LEU A 16 -46.02 -35.57 -9.40
C LEU A 16 -44.65 -34.98 -9.01
N VAL A 17 -43.55 -35.51 -9.54
CA VAL A 17 -42.20 -34.96 -9.31
C VAL A 17 -42.02 -33.61 -10.00
N VAL A 18 -42.54 -33.44 -11.22
CA VAL A 18 -42.52 -32.15 -11.93
C VAL A 18 -43.44 -31.12 -11.26
N VAL A 19 -44.62 -31.52 -10.77
CA VAL A 19 -45.52 -30.63 -10.02
C VAL A 19 -44.94 -30.29 -8.65
N ALA A 20 -44.33 -31.23 -7.93
CA ALA A 20 -43.63 -30.93 -6.67
C ALA A 20 -42.43 -29.99 -6.89
N ALA A 21 -41.65 -30.18 -7.96
CA ALA A 21 -40.57 -29.27 -8.34
C ALA A 21 -41.07 -27.88 -8.79
N ALA A 22 -42.22 -27.81 -9.45
CA ALA A 22 -42.87 -26.54 -9.79
C ALA A 22 -43.47 -25.83 -8.57
N SER A 23 -44.03 -26.58 -7.60
CA SER A 23 -44.51 -26.04 -6.32
C SER A 23 -43.37 -25.51 -5.45
N PHE A 24 -42.20 -26.17 -5.44
CA PHE A 24 -41.01 -25.65 -4.76
C PHE A 24 -40.45 -24.39 -5.43
N ARG A 25 -40.48 -24.29 -6.77
CA ARG A 25 -40.03 -23.08 -7.49
C ARG A 25 -41.02 -21.90 -7.46
N ALA A 26 -42.27 -22.13 -7.09
CA ALA A 26 -43.27 -21.06 -6.95
C ALA A 26 -43.33 -20.41 -5.55
N ALA A 27 -42.73 -21.06 -4.53
CA ALA A 27 -42.72 -20.58 -3.15
C ALA A 27 -41.51 -19.68 -2.80
N GLU A 28 -40.53 -19.55 -3.71
CA GLU A 28 -39.35 -18.68 -3.55
C GLU A 28 -39.55 -17.26 -4.09
N ALA A 29 -40.73 -16.95 -4.63
CA ALA A 29 -41.06 -15.62 -5.12
C ALA A 29 -41.43 -14.67 -3.96
N ALA A 30 -40.66 -13.58 -3.83
CA ALA A 30 -40.90 -12.43 -2.95
C ALA A 30 -40.61 -12.59 -1.44
N LEU A 31 -39.42 -13.10 -1.10
CA LEU A 31 -38.60 -12.30 -0.19
C LEU A 31 -38.11 -11.06 -0.97
N PRO A 32 -38.11 -9.85 -0.39
CA PRO A 32 -37.64 -8.68 -1.12
C PRO A 32 -36.14 -8.83 -1.41
N SER A 33 -35.74 -8.82 -2.68
CA SER A 33 -34.34 -8.61 -3.06
C SER A 33 -33.92 -7.28 -2.46
N MET A 34 -33.03 -7.39 -1.47
CA MET A 34 -32.32 -6.27 -0.88
C MET A 34 -31.18 -6.03 -1.84
N ALA A 35 -31.13 -4.86 -2.49
CA ALA A 35 -30.21 -4.59 -3.59
C ALA A 35 -28.79 -4.28 -3.06
N VAL A 36 -28.27 -5.21 -2.25
CA VAL A 36 -27.08 -5.12 -1.43
C VAL A 36 -26.04 -6.07 -2.00
N GLY A 37 -24.99 -5.46 -2.53
CA GLY A 37 -23.80 -6.11 -3.00
C GLY A 37 -22.56 -5.74 -2.21
N VAL A 38 -21.44 -6.28 -2.67
CA VAL A 38 -20.11 -6.00 -2.14
C VAL A 38 -19.14 -5.69 -3.27
N ASN A 39 -18.16 -4.84 -2.99
CA ASN A 39 -16.98 -4.67 -3.82
C ASN A 39 -16.02 -5.84 -3.55
N TYR A 40 -15.72 -6.64 -4.57
CA TYR A 40 -14.70 -7.68 -4.47
C TYR A 40 -13.42 -7.15 -5.11
N GLY A 41 -12.63 -6.47 -4.28
CA GLY A 41 -11.27 -6.06 -4.61
C GLY A 41 -10.30 -7.25 -4.58
N ALA A 42 -9.21 -7.12 -5.33
CA ALA A 42 -8.23 -8.18 -5.54
C ALA A 42 -6.80 -7.75 -5.15
N ASN A 43 -6.63 -6.59 -4.51
CA ASN A 43 -5.32 -6.09 -4.07
C ASN A 43 -4.92 -6.74 -2.74
N ALA A 44 -4.81 -8.08 -2.74
CA ALA A 44 -4.38 -8.86 -1.60
C ALA A 44 -3.83 -10.24 -1.98
N ASP A 45 -2.83 -10.71 -1.24
CA ASP A 45 -2.17 -12.01 -1.43
C ASP A 45 -2.77 -13.16 -0.60
N ASN A 46 -3.69 -12.84 0.31
CA ASN A 46 -4.30 -13.80 1.25
C ASN A 46 -5.76 -14.15 0.93
N LEU A 47 -6.29 -13.71 -0.23
CA LEU A 47 -7.70 -13.93 -0.59
C LEU A 47 -7.99 -15.40 -0.96
N PRO A 48 -9.21 -15.91 -0.67
CA PRO A 48 -9.60 -17.24 -1.11
C PRO A 48 -9.71 -17.33 -2.63
N PRO A 49 -9.62 -18.53 -3.22
CA PRO A 49 -9.89 -18.73 -4.64
C PRO A 49 -11.27 -18.15 -5.03
N PRO A 50 -11.39 -17.38 -6.12
CA PRO A 50 -12.65 -16.70 -6.48
C PRO A 50 -13.86 -17.63 -6.58
N LYS A 51 -13.66 -18.90 -6.94
CA LYS A 51 -14.70 -19.94 -6.96
C LYS A 51 -15.27 -20.24 -5.57
N ASP A 52 -14.42 -20.27 -4.54
CA ASP A 52 -14.82 -20.55 -3.17
C ASP A 52 -15.54 -19.32 -2.59
N VAL A 53 -15.10 -18.10 -2.94
CA VAL A 53 -15.81 -16.85 -2.65
C VAL A 53 -17.20 -16.84 -3.30
N ALA A 54 -17.31 -17.17 -4.59
CA ALA A 54 -18.58 -17.22 -5.29
C ALA A 54 -19.54 -18.27 -4.70
N ALA A 55 -19.02 -19.45 -4.35
CA ALA A 55 -19.79 -20.49 -3.66
C ALA A 55 -20.24 -20.06 -2.26
N PHE A 56 -19.35 -19.43 -1.48
CA PHE A 56 -19.66 -18.94 -0.14
C PHE A 56 -20.75 -17.87 -0.17
N LEU A 57 -20.60 -16.83 -1.00
CA LEU A 57 -21.59 -15.78 -1.15
C LEU A 57 -22.96 -16.35 -1.54
N ALA A 58 -22.99 -17.22 -2.56
CA ALA A 58 -24.22 -17.82 -3.05
C ALA A 58 -24.92 -18.74 -2.02
N ALA A 59 -24.18 -19.49 -1.21
CA ALA A 59 -24.73 -20.45 -0.25
C ALA A 59 -25.03 -19.84 1.13
N HIS A 60 -24.13 -19.01 1.66
CA HIS A 60 -24.11 -18.63 3.08
C HIS A 60 -24.48 -17.18 3.37
N THR A 61 -24.68 -16.32 2.35
CA THR A 61 -24.95 -14.88 2.56
C THR A 61 -26.25 -14.39 1.93
N THR A 62 -26.73 -13.22 2.34
CA THR A 62 -27.85 -12.51 1.70
C THR A 62 -27.41 -11.57 0.57
N ILE A 63 -26.12 -11.48 0.28
CA ILE A 63 -25.53 -10.66 -0.79
C ILE A 63 -26.02 -11.21 -2.14
N ASP A 64 -26.59 -10.34 -2.99
CA ASP A 64 -27.16 -10.75 -4.29
C ASP A 64 -26.38 -10.22 -5.52
N ARG A 65 -25.33 -9.41 -5.30
CA ARG A 65 -24.49 -8.84 -6.36
C ARG A 65 -23.05 -8.54 -5.91
N VAL A 66 -22.12 -8.51 -6.88
CA VAL A 66 -20.69 -8.19 -6.66
C VAL A 66 -20.21 -7.19 -7.71
N LYS A 67 -19.43 -6.19 -7.30
CA LYS A 67 -18.70 -5.28 -8.21
C LYS A 67 -17.23 -5.72 -8.28
N LEU A 68 -16.75 -5.94 -9.50
CA LEU A 68 -15.36 -6.23 -9.85
C LEU A 68 -14.68 -4.97 -10.43
N PHE A 69 -13.41 -4.78 -10.13
CA PHE A 69 -12.62 -3.61 -10.54
C PHE A 69 -11.91 -3.76 -11.90
N ASP A 70 -11.93 -4.97 -12.46
CA ASP A 70 -11.48 -5.27 -13.82
C ASP A 70 -12.41 -6.31 -14.48
N ALA A 71 -11.99 -6.82 -15.64
CA ALA A 71 -12.66 -7.89 -16.36
C ALA A 71 -11.91 -9.23 -16.30
N ASN A 72 -11.28 -9.55 -15.16
CA ASN A 72 -10.45 -10.76 -15.02
C ASN A 72 -11.27 -12.05 -15.29
N PRO A 73 -10.86 -12.89 -16.27
CA PRO A 73 -11.51 -14.15 -16.59
C PRO A 73 -11.79 -15.08 -15.40
N ALA A 74 -10.85 -15.18 -14.46
CA ALA A 74 -10.98 -16.08 -13.31
C ALA A 74 -12.05 -15.61 -12.32
N PHE A 75 -12.20 -14.29 -12.15
CA PHE A 75 -13.21 -13.70 -11.28
C PHE A 75 -14.59 -13.76 -11.91
N ILE A 76 -14.74 -13.43 -13.20
CA ILE A 76 -16.04 -13.51 -13.88
C ILE A 76 -16.53 -14.96 -13.92
N SER A 77 -15.71 -15.90 -14.40
CA SER A 77 -16.12 -17.30 -14.56
C SER A 77 -16.40 -18.03 -13.24
N ALA A 78 -15.86 -17.57 -12.12
CA ALA A 78 -16.15 -18.13 -10.80
C ALA A 78 -17.63 -18.01 -10.40
N PHE A 79 -18.33 -16.96 -10.85
CA PHE A 79 -19.76 -16.75 -10.56
C PHE A 79 -20.70 -17.43 -11.57
N ALA A 80 -20.17 -18.23 -12.50
CA ALA A 80 -20.99 -18.93 -13.49
C ALA A 80 -22.01 -19.89 -12.82
N ASN A 81 -23.28 -19.74 -13.19
CA ASN A 81 -24.45 -20.45 -12.68
C ASN A 81 -24.77 -20.18 -11.19
N THR A 82 -24.19 -19.14 -10.59
CA THR A 82 -24.61 -18.62 -9.29
C THR A 82 -25.78 -17.64 -9.46
N PRO A 83 -26.60 -17.38 -8.42
CA PRO A 83 -27.64 -16.34 -8.46
C PRO A 83 -27.07 -14.91 -8.35
N ILE A 84 -25.75 -14.75 -8.15
CA ILE A 84 -25.10 -13.46 -7.90
C ILE A 84 -24.98 -12.66 -9.20
N SER A 85 -25.39 -11.40 -9.16
CA SER A 85 -25.26 -10.46 -10.29
C SER A 85 -23.88 -9.77 -10.29
N LEU A 86 -23.25 -9.57 -11.45
CA LEU A 86 -21.96 -8.88 -11.56
C LEU A 86 -22.07 -7.48 -12.17
N ALA A 87 -21.38 -6.53 -11.55
CA ALA A 87 -20.92 -5.29 -12.17
C ALA A 87 -19.44 -5.43 -12.51
N VAL A 88 -19.07 -5.30 -13.78
CA VAL A 88 -17.69 -5.48 -14.28
C VAL A 88 -17.14 -4.13 -14.73
N SER A 89 -15.91 -3.79 -14.35
CA SER A 89 -15.29 -2.51 -14.73
C SER A 89 -14.31 -2.67 -15.89
N LEU A 90 -14.24 -1.65 -16.76
CA LEU A 90 -13.13 -1.49 -17.69
C LEU A 90 -12.13 -0.44 -17.18
N PRO A 91 -10.82 -0.57 -17.47
CA PRO A 91 -9.81 0.41 -17.07
C PRO A 91 -10.06 1.81 -17.62
N ASN A 92 -9.65 2.82 -16.86
CA ASN A 92 -9.72 4.24 -17.26
C ASN A 92 -8.95 4.49 -18.57
N SER A 93 -7.83 3.79 -18.79
CA SER A 93 -6.98 3.88 -19.98
C SER A 93 -7.69 3.55 -21.30
N ASP A 94 -8.77 2.76 -21.26
CA ASP A 94 -9.42 2.26 -22.47
C ASP A 94 -10.37 3.31 -23.07
N LEU A 95 -10.88 4.24 -22.24
CA LEU A 95 -11.91 5.21 -22.61
C LEU A 95 -11.56 6.07 -23.84
N PRO A 96 -10.34 6.60 -24.03
CA PRO A 96 -10.02 7.40 -25.23
C PRO A 96 -10.13 6.62 -26.53
N SER A 97 -9.75 5.34 -26.53
CA SER A 97 -9.87 4.46 -27.71
C SER A 97 -11.32 4.13 -28.04
N LEU A 98 -12.15 3.93 -27.01
CA LEU A 98 -13.59 3.68 -27.12
C LEU A 98 -14.35 4.95 -27.50
N ALA A 99 -13.82 6.14 -27.19
CA ALA A 99 -14.41 7.42 -27.53
C ALA A 99 -14.23 7.83 -29.00
N ASP A 100 -13.33 7.16 -29.74
CA ASP A 100 -13.05 7.55 -31.12
C ASP A 100 -14.30 7.49 -32.01
N LYS A 101 -14.38 8.46 -32.93
CA LYS A 101 -15.54 8.65 -33.79
C LYS A 101 -15.63 7.60 -34.89
N GLN A 102 -14.50 7.07 -35.35
CA GLN A 102 -14.40 6.16 -36.49
C GLN A 102 -14.29 4.70 -36.02
N THR A 103 -13.34 4.40 -35.13
CA THR A 103 -12.98 3.05 -34.69
C THR A 103 -13.60 2.65 -33.35
N GLY A 104 -13.99 3.61 -32.51
CA GLY A 104 -14.43 3.36 -31.12
C GLY A 104 -15.60 2.39 -30.96
N LEU A 105 -16.48 2.26 -31.97
CA LEU A 105 -17.54 1.23 -31.95
C LEU A 105 -16.98 -0.18 -32.13
N ASP A 106 -16.09 -0.39 -33.10
CA ASP A 106 -15.49 -1.70 -33.34
C ASP A 106 -14.53 -2.08 -32.21
N THR A 107 -13.80 -1.11 -31.65
CA THR A 107 -13.02 -1.27 -30.40
C THR A 107 -13.93 -1.73 -29.24
N ALA A 108 -15.08 -1.07 -29.03
CA ALA A 108 -16.04 -1.45 -27.99
C ALA A 108 -16.61 -2.86 -28.21
N ARG A 109 -16.90 -3.25 -29.45
CA ARG A 109 -17.38 -4.59 -29.79
C ARG A 109 -16.30 -5.65 -29.59
N ALA A 110 -15.06 -5.37 -29.98
CA ALA A 110 -13.92 -6.26 -29.73
C ALA A 110 -13.72 -6.48 -28.22
N TRP A 111 -13.78 -5.41 -27.43
CA TRP A 111 -13.70 -5.47 -25.97
C TRP A 111 -14.82 -6.32 -25.36
N VAL A 112 -16.08 -6.09 -25.75
CA VAL A 112 -17.24 -6.88 -25.27
C VAL A 112 -17.10 -8.37 -25.63
N ARG A 113 -16.65 -8.68 -26.85
CA ARG A 113 -16.41 -10.06 -27.31
C ARG A 113 -15.32 -10.78 -26.55
N ALA A 114 -14.25 -10.08 -26.20
CA ALA A 114 -13.12 -10.66 -25.47
C ALA A 114 -13.47 -10.87 -23.99
N ASN A 115 -14.15 -9.91 -23.37
CA ASN A 115 -14.23 -9.80 -21.91
C ASN A 115 -15.59 -10.21 -21.31
N LEU A 116 -16.69 -10.18 -22.06
CA LEU A 116 -18.03 -10.47 -21.54
C LEU A 116 -18.76 -11.61 -22.28
N SER A 117 -18.74 -11.60 -23.62
CA SER A 117 -19.41 -12.63 -24.43
C SER A 117 -19.02 -14.08 -24.13
N PRO A 118 -17.79 -14.43 -23.67
CA PRO A 118 -17.47 -15.82 -23.31
C PRO A 118 -18.16 -16.31 -22.03
N TYR A 119 -18.62 -15.40 -21.17
CA TYR A 119 -19.14 -15.73 -19.83
C TYR A 119 -20.65 -15.56 -19.72
N VAL A 120 -21.26 -14.65 -20.51
CA VAL A 120 -22.71 -14.41 -20.54
C VAL A 120 -23.38 -15.41 -21.51
N PRO A 121 -24.48 -16.10 -21.16
CA PRO A 121 -25.34 -15.89 -19.99
C PRO A 121 -25.04 -16.80 -18.79
N ALA A 122 -24.00 -17.63 -18.82
CA ALA A 122 -23.67 -18.51 -17.69
C ALA A 122 -23.36 -17.70 -16.42
N THR A 123 -22.71 -16.55 -16.55
CA THR A 123 -22.50 -15.56 -15.50
C THR A 123 -23.47 -14.40 -15.68
N ASN A 124 -24.18 -14.02 -14.62
CA ASN A 124 -25.19 -12.97 -14.66
C ASN A 124 -24.56 -11.57 -14.56
N VAL A 125 -23.96 -11.07 -15.65
CA VAL A 125 -23.46 -9.69 -15.72
C VAL A 125 -24.64 -8.74 -15.97
N THR A 126 -24.82 -7.73 -15.11
CA THR A 126 -25.92 -6.76 -15.17
C THR A 126 -25.44 -5.32 -15.43
N LEU A 127 -24.20 -4.99 -15.06
CA LEU A 127 -23.60 -3.68 -15.25
C LEU A 127 -22.20 -3.77 -15.88
N LEU A 128 -21.89 -2.84 -16.77
CA LEU A 128 -20.55 -2.55 -17.28
C LEU A 128 -20.16 -1.12 -16.88
N LEU A 129 -19.08 -0.98 -16.13
CA LEU A 129 -18.63 0.30 -15.55
C LEU A 129 -17.53 0.92 -16.42
N ALA A 130 -17.83 2.07 -17.01
CA ALA A 130 -16.92 2.83 -17.88
C ALA A 130 -15.88 3.61 -17.07
N GLY A 131 -14.86 2.88 -16.61
CA GLY A 131 -13.85 3.41 -15.70
C GLY A 131 -14.33 3.51 -14.25
N ASN A 132 -13.45 4.03 -13.39
CA ASN A 132 -13.73 4.39 -12.00
C ASN A 132 -13.32 5.84 -11.75
N GLU A 133 -14.23 6.65 -11.20
CA GLU A 133 -14.00 8.02 -10.72
C GLU A 133 -13.24 8.96 -11.67
N ILE A 134 -13.48 8.82 -12.99
CA ILE A 134 -12.80 9.56 -14.08
C ILE A 134 -12.63 11.07 -13.86
N LEU A 135 -13.56 11.68 -13.14
CA LEU A 135 -13.58 13.13 -12.87
C LEU A 135 -12.58 13.57 -11.78
N LEU A 136 -11.83 12.65 -11.18
CA LEU A 136 -10.58 12.93 -10.45
C LEU A 136 -9.38 13.15 -11.38
N SER A 137 -9.44 12.72 -12.64
CA SER A 137 -8.32 12.86 -13.57
C SER A 137 -8.04 14.33 -13.89
N PRO A 138 -6.76 14.77 -13.86
CA PRO A 138 -6.39 16.09 -14.38
C PRO A 138 -6.39 16.15 -15.91
N ASP A 139 -6.45 15.01 -16.63
CA ASP A 139 -6.51 15.00 -18.09
C ASP A 139 -7.93 15.32 -18.61
N PRO A 140 -8.14 16.48 -19.26
CA PRO A 140 -9.44 16.82 -19.83
C PRO A 140 -9.83 15.91 -20.99
N ASN A 141 -8.89 15.28 -21.70
CA ASN A 141 -9.21 14.39 -22.82
C ASN A 141 -9.83 13.09 -22.33
N LEU A 142 -9.29 12.49 -21.27
CA LEU A 142 -9.90 11.35 -20.58
C LEU A 142 -11.32 11.67 -20.08
N VAL A 143 -11.51 12.83 -19.45
CA VAL A 143 -12.85 13.30 -19.00
C VAL A 143 -13.82 13.46 -20.18
N LEU A 144 -13.38 14.06 -21.28
CA LEU A 144 -14.19 14.24 -22.49
C LEU A 144 -14.48 12.91 -23.23
N SER A 145 -13.66 11.88 -23.03
CA SER A 145 -13.81 10.55 -23.64
C SER A 145 -14.92 9.71 -22.99
N LEU A 146 -15.26 9.98 -21.73
CA LEU A 146 -16.18 9.16 -20.92
C LEU A 146 -17.55 8.93 -21.57
N LEU A 147 -18.32 9.99 -21.85
CA LEU A 147 -19.67 9.85 -22.40
C LEU A 147 -19.69 9.26 -23.84
N PRO A 148 -18.78 9.64 -24.77
CA PRO A 148 -18.61 8.92 -26.03
C PRO A 148 -18.36 7.42 -25.84
N ALA A 149 -17.42 7.02 -24.97
CA ALA A 149 -17.12 5.63 -24.68
C ALA A 149 -18.34 4.87 -24.11
N MET A 150 -19.05 5.44 -23.13
CA MET A 150 -20.28 4.86 -22.57
C MET A 150 -21.34 4.58 -23.66
N ARG A 151 -21.50 5.50 -24.61
CA ARG A 151 -22.41 5.33 -25.76
C ARG A 151 -21.97 4.22 -26.70
N ARG A 152 -20.66 4.09 -26.97
CA ARG A 152 -20.10 3.01 -27.80
C ARG A 152 -20.23 1.65 -27.13
N LEU A 153 -19.97 1.56 -25.83
CA LEU A 153 -20.16 0.33 -25.05
C LEU A 153 -21.63 -0.11 -25.03
N ALA A 154 -22.57 0.82 -24.79
CA ALA A 154 -24.01 0.49 -24.81
C ALA A 154 -24.49 0.06 -26.20
N GLN A 155 -23.93 0.63 -27.26
CA GLN A 155 -24.19 0.20 -28.64
C GLN A 155 -23.57 -1.18 -28.92
N ALA A 156 -22.34 -1.44 -28.46
CA ALA A 156 -21.65 -2.71 -28.62
C ALA A 156 -22.39 -3.86 -27.91
N LEU A 157 -22.79 -3.68 -26.65
CA LEU A 157 -23.55 -4.67 -25.89
C LEU A 157 -24.85 -5.08 -26.62
N ARG A 158 -25.58 -4.12 -27.20
CA ARG A 158 -26.77 -4.41 -28.03
C ARG A 158 -26.43 -5.20 -29.31
N LEU A 159 -25.34 -4.84 -29.98
CA LEU A 159 -24.90 -5.51 -31.22
C LEU A 159 -24.35 -6.93 -31.00
N GLU A 160 -23.77 -7.20 -29.82
CA GLU A 160 -23.29 -8.53 -29.43
C GLU A 160 -24.34 -9.35 -28.67
N GLY A 161 -25.58 -8.87 -28.57
CA GLY A 161 -26.73 -9.58 -27.98
C GLY A 161 -26.81 -9.54 -26.44
N LEU A 162 -25.91 -8.84 -25.76
CA LEU A 162 -25.86 -8.66 -24.30
C LEU A 162 -26.82 -7.55 -23.84
N THR A 163 -28.09 -7.62 -24.27
CA THR A 163 -29.10 -6.56 -24.06
C THR A 163 -29.53 -6.35 -22.60
N GLY A 164 -29.24 -7.31 -21.71
CA GLY A 164 -29.46 -7.19 -20.26
C GLY A 164 -28.37 -6.40 -19.51
N VAL A 165 -27.20 -6.15 -20.14
CA VAL A 165 -26.10 -5.41 -19.51
C VAL A 165 -26.30 -3.90 -19.75
N ARG A 166 -26.33 -3.12 -18.68
CA ARG A 166 -26.43 -1.65 -18.75
C ARG A 166 -25.07 -1.00 -18.49
N VAL A 167 -24.79 0.11 -19.17
CA VAL A 167 -23.54 0.86 -18.97
C VAL A 167 -23.75 2.01 -18.00
N THR A 168 -22.87 2.13 -17.01
CA THR A 168 -22.79 3.29 -16.11
C THR A 168 -21.33 3.62 -15.80
N THR A 169 -21.07 4.57 -14.92
CA THR A 169 -19.75 4.96 -14.42
C THR A 169 -19.92 5.46 -12.98
N PRO A 170 -19.11 4.99 -12.01
CA PRO A 170 -19.12 5.50 -10.65
C PRO A 170 -18.40 6.86 -10.56
N HIS A 171 -18.98 7.78 -9.80
CA HIS A 171 -18.43 9.10 -9.55
C HIS A 171 -18.22 9.37 -8.05
N TYR A 172 -17.02 9.81 -7.67
CA TYR A 172 -16.77 10.42 -6.36
C TYR A 172 -17.65 11.66 -6.12
N LEU A 173 -17.94 12.00 -4.86
CA LEU A 173 -18.85 13.12 -4.55
C LEU A 173 -18.30 14.52 -4.88
N GLY A 174 -17.00 14.65 -5.16
CA GLY A 174 -16.40 15.93 -5.54
C GLY A 174 -16.92 16.49 -6.86
N ILE A 175 -17.76 15.76 -7.60
CA ILE A 175 -18.56 16.28 -8.73
C ILE A 175 -19.53 17.40 -8.34
N LEU A 176 -19.90 17.49 -7.06
CA LEU A 176 -20.70 18.58 -6.51
C LEU A 176 -19.82 19.84 -6.30
N ALA A 177 -20.45 21.00 -6.44
CA ALA A 177 -19.85 22.25 -6.00
C ALA A 177 -19.74 22.27 -4.46
N PRO A 178 -18.73 22.93 -3.88
CA PRO A 178 -18.67 23.16 -2.43
C PRO A 178 -19.98 23.76 -1.93
N SER A 179 -20.57 23.13 -0.91
CA SER A 179 -21.85 23.53 -0.32
C SER A 179 -21.71 23.91 1.14
N ASP A 180 -22.76 24.51 1.67
CA ASP A 180 -22.96 24.84 3.09
C ASP A 180 -23.39 23.63 3.94
N GLY A 181 -23.32 22.41 3.39
CA GLY A 181 -23.81 21.19 4.03
C GLY A 181 -25.34 21.00 3.96
N ILE A 182 -26.09 21.90 3.31
CA ILE A 182 -27.54 21.79 3.14
C ILE A 182 -27.86 21.03 1.83
N PRO A 183 -28.49 19.84 1.87
CA PRO A 183 -28.68 19.02 0.66
C PRO A 183 -29.46 19.71 -0.45
N SER A 184 -30.52 20.47 -0.11
CA SER A 184 -31.29 21.21 -1.12
C SER A 184 -30.53 22.35 -1.80
N ASN A 185 -29.39 22.81 -1.26
CA ASN A 185 -28.56 23.83 -1.91
C ASN A 185 -27.59 23.23 -2.95
N ALA A 186 -27.41 21.90 -2.96
CA ALA A 186 -26.45 21.20 -3.80
C ALA A 186 -26.66 21.42 -5.30
N ARG A 187 -25.54 21.47 -6.02
CA ARG A 187 -25.39 21.64 -7.47
C ARG A 187 -24.14 20.89 -7.92
N PHE A 188 -24.09 20.45 -9.19
CA PHE A 188 -22.83 20.04 -9.80
C PHE A 188 -21.89 21.24 -9.95
N ARG A 189 -20.58 20.98 -10.08
CA ARG A 189 -19.59 22.05 -10.31
C ARG A 189 -19.91 22.86 -11.59
N PRO A 190 -19.56 24.16 -11.63
CA PRO A 190 -19.67 24.96 -12.84
C PRO A 190 -18.98 24.29 -14.02
N GLY A 191 -19.69 24.17 -15.15
CA GLY A 191 -19.21 23.48 -16.35
C GLY A 191 -19.61 22.00 -16.39
N TYR A 192 -19.65 21.31 -15.26
CA TYR A 192 -20.20 19.94 -15.20
C TYR A 192 -21.73 19.99 -15.33
N ASP A 193 -22.36 20.95 -14.65
CA ASP A 193 -23.79 21.25 -14.69
C ASP A 193 -24.35 21.59 -16.09
N THR A 194 -23.50 22.05 -17.00
CA THR A 194 -23.88 22.61 -18.30
C THR A 194 -23.39 21.80 -19.49
N LYS A 195 -22.19 21.20 -19.41
CA LYS A 195 -21.57 20.49 -20.54
C LYS A 195 -21.48 18.97 -20.35
N LEU A 196 -21.27 18.51 -19.12
CA LEU A 196 -20.95 17.10 -18.84
C LEU A 196 -22.18 16.29 -18.42
N PHE A 197 -22.85 16.70 -17.34
CA PHE A 197 -23.94 15.91 -16.76
C PHE A 197 -25.25 15.96 -17.53
N PRO A 198 -25.73 17.07 -18.13
CA PRO A 198 -26.97 17.03 -18.91
C PRO A 198 -27.01 15.94 -20.01
N PRO A 199 -26.01 15.80 -20.90
CA PRO A 199 -26.03 14.75 -21.92
C PRO A 199 -25.70 13.34 -21.40
N MET A 200 -25.14 13.22 -20.18
CA MET A 200 -24.86 11.95 -19.50
C MET A 200 -26.08 11.44 -18.72
N LEU A 201 -26.76 12.31 -17.99
CA LEU A 201 -28.04 12.02 -17.32
C LEU A 201 -29.13 11.69 -18.34
N GLN A 202 -29.12 12.33 -19.52
CA GLN A 202 -29.97 11.90 -20.64
C GLN A 202 -29.62 10.50 -21.12
N PHE A 203 -28.33 10.14 -21.23
CA PHE A 203 -27.92 8.78 -21.56
C PHE A 203 -28.39 7.75 -20.51
N HIS A 204 -28.30 8.07 -19.21
CA HIS A 204 -28.83 7.22 -18.14
C HIS A 204 -30.35 7.02 -18.25
N ARG A 205 -31.11 8.11 -18.46
CA ARG A 205 -32.56 8.06 -18.75
C ARG A 205 -32.88 7.19 -19.97
N ASP A 206 -32.19 7.40 -21.09
CA ASP A 206 -32.42 6.70 -22.37
C ASP A 206 -32.06 5.21 -22.33
N THR A 207 -31.21 4.80 -21.39
CA THR A 207 -30.73 3.41 -21.25
C THR A 207 -31.30 2.67 -20.04
N GLY A 208 -32.00 3.37 -19.14
CA GLY A 208 -32.43 2.82 -17.85
C GLY A 208 -31.27 2.40 -16.95
N SER A 209 -30.07 2.96 -17.18
CA SER A 209 -28.90 2.72 -16.31
C SER A 209 -28.89 3.72 -15.16
N PRO A 210 -28.43 3.33 -13.96
CA PRO A 210 -28.37 4.25 -12.83
C PRO A 210 -27.21 5.22 -13.02
N PHE A 211 -27.35 6.44 -12.52
CA PHE A 211 -26.24 7.34 -12.23
C PHE A 211 -25.52 6.81 -10.97
N MET A 212 -24.30 6.29 -11.14
CA MET A 212 -23.59 5.62 -10.06
C MET A 212 -22.64 6.60 -9.33
N VAL A 213 -22.65 6.55 -8.00
CA VAL A 213 -21.88 7.45 -7.13
C VAL A 213 -21.20 6.69 -6.00
N ASN A 214 -20.09 7.23 -5.49
CA ASN A 214 -19.32 6.67 -4.38
C ASN A 214 -19.44 7.58 -3.14
N PRO A 215 -20.56 7.54 -2.38
CA PRO A 215 -20.79 8.35 -1.20
C PRO A 215 -20.05 7.81 0.03
N TYR A 216 -18.89 8.42 0.32
CA TYR A 216 -18.12 8.15 1.53
C TYR A 216 -18.22 9.32 2.54
N PRO A 217 -19.13 9.25 3.54
CA PRO A 217 -19.08 10.10 4.74
C PRO A 217 -17.74 10.03 5.47
N TYR A 218 -17.02 8.90 5.37
CA TYR A 218 -15.67 8.69 5.89
C TYR A 218 -14.67 9.79 5.45
N PHE A 219 -14.70 10.25 4.19
CA PHE A 219 -13.80 11.31 3.73
C PHE A 219 -14.28 12.74 4.06
N SER A 220 -15.42 12.88 4.75
CA SER A 220 -16.10 14.18 4.98
C SER A 220 -16.36 14.53 6.45
N TYR A 221 -16.13 13.60 7.39
CA TYR A 221 -16.40 13.86 8.80
C TYR A 221 -15.29 14.64 9.51
N ASN A 222 -15.63 15.14 10.68
CA ASN A 222 -14.71 15.63 11.70
C ASN A 222 -15.28 15.27 13.09
N ASN A 223 -14.58 15.57 14.17
CA ASN A 223 -15.01 15.20 15.53
C ASN A 223 -16.41 15.72 15.93
N GLN A 224 -16.93 16.78 15.31
CA GLN A 224 -18.29 17.30 15.58
C GLN A 224 -19.37 16.61 14.73
N THR A 225 -19.00 16.03 13.59
CA THR A 225 -19.91 15.37 12.64
C THR A 225 -19.75 13.85 12.61
N LEU A 226 -18.91 13.27 13.48
CA LEU A 226 -18.66 11.83 13.55
C LEU A 226 -19.94 11.03 13.79
N ASP A 227 -20.73 11.38 14.82
CA ASP A 227 -22.01 10.68 15.10
C ASP A 227 -23.02 10.81 13.94
N TYR A 228 -22.98 11.94 13.23
CA TYR A 228 -23.79 12.19 12.04
C TYR A 228 -23.32 11.38 10.82
N ALA A 229 -22.03 11.09 10.71
CA ALA A 229 -21.47 10.22 9.69
C ALA A 229 -21.75 8.73 9.97
N LEU A 230 -21.70 8.32 11.25
CA LEU A 230 -21.85 6.94 11.72
C LEU A 230 -23.30 6.49 12.01
N PHE A 231 -24.31 7.29 11.63
CA PHE A 231 -25.73 7.04 11.97
C PHE A 231 -26.01 6.92 13.49
N ARG A 232 -25.13 7.44 14.35
CA ARG A 232 -25.30 7.49 15.80
C ARG A 232 -26.26 8.63 16.19
N PRO A 233 -26.89 8.61 17.39
CA PRO A 233 -27.82 9.67 17.81
C PRO A 233 -27.19 11.07 17.80
N ASN A 234 -27.71 11.95 16.95
CA ASN A 234 -27.19 13.32 16.77
C ASN A 234 -28.34 14.31 16.55
N ARG A 235 -28.05 15.62 16.54
CA ARG A 235 -29.08 16.68 16.35
C ARG A 235 -29.63 16.77 14.93
N GLY A 236 -28.90 16.23 13.96
CA GLY A 236 -29.15 16.36 12.54
C GLY A 236 -28.80 17.73 11.96
N VAL A 237 -28.79 17.78 10.62
CA VAL A 237 -28.67 19.01 9.83
C VAL A 237 -30.06 19.39 9.32
N TYR A 238 -30.57 20.52 9.80
CA TYR A 238 -31.87 21.04 9.38
C TYR A 238 -31.75 21.80 8.06
N ASP A 239 -32.49 21.37 7.05
CA ASP A 239 -32.57 22.02 5.75
C ASP A 239 -33.68 23.08 5.74
N PRO A 240 -33.35 24.39 5.70
CA PRO A 240 -34.33 25.45 5.79
C PRO A 240 -35.23 25.57 4.55
N ASN A 241 -34.84 25.02 3.40
CA ASN A 241 -35.64 25.10 2.18
C ASN A 241 -36.68 23.98 2.13
N THR A 242 -36.29 22.76 2.52
CA THR A 242 -37.14 21.56 2.44
C THR A 242 -37.86 21.24 3.75
N LYS A 243 -37.45 21.87 4.86
CA LYS A 243 -37.95 21.66 6.23
C LYS A 243 -37.66 20.26 6.79
N LEU A 244 -36.78 19.51 6.13
CA LEU A 244 -36.33 18.17 6.55
C LEU A 244 -35.15 18.30 7.53
N ASN A 245 -35.04 17.34 8.45
CA ASN A 245 -33.86 17.20 9.31
C ASN A 245 -33.12 15.91 8.94
N TYR A 246 -31.87 16.04 8.51
CA TYR A 246 -31.03 14.91 8.12
C TYR A 246 -30.27 14.41 9.34
N THR A 247 -30.52 13.18 9.78
CA THR A 247 -29.78 12.57 10.91
C THR A 247 -28.64 11.65 10.46
N SER A 248 -28.43 11.49 9.15
CA SER A 248 -27.27 10.80 8.58
C SER A 248 -26.62 11.64 7.48
N MET A 249 -25.29 11.67 7.46
CA MET A 249 -24.49 12.28 6.40
C MET A 249 -24.68 11.54 5.07
N PHE A 250 -24.90 10.22 5.10
CA PHE A 250 -25.16 9.42 3.90
C PHE A 250 -26.48 9.85 3.23
N ASP A 251 -27.56 9.99 4.01
CA ASP A 251 -28.85 10.47 3.50
C ASP A 251 -28.70 11.86 2.85
N ALA A 252 -27.98 12.75 3.51
CA ALA A 252 -27.73 14.11 3.03
C ALA A 252 -26.86 14.14 1.75
N GLN A 253 -25.84 13.30 1.64
CA GLN A 253 -25.02 13.17 0.44
C GLN A 253 -25.84 12.64 -0.75
N MET A 254 -26.65 11.61 -0.53
CA MET A 254 -27.54 11.05 -1.56
C MET A 254 -28.61 12.06 -2.02
N ASP A 255 -29.20 12.80 -1.09
CA ASP A 255 -30.19 13.83 -1.40
C ASP A 255 -29.59 15.11 -2.01
N ALA A 256 -28.30 15.39 -1.76
CA ALA A 256 -27.55 16.44 -2.46
C ALA A 256 -27.31 16.08 -3.93
N ILE A 257 -26.96 14.82 -4.23
CA ILE A 257 -26.82 14.31 -5.60
C ILE A 257 -28.16 14.39 -6.33
N TYR A 258 -29.23 13.88 -5.72
CA TYR A 258 -30.59 13.97 -6.26
C TYR A 258 -31.02 15.41 -6.51
N THR A 259 -30.73 16.34 -5.58
CA THR A 259 -30.99 17.76 -5.77
C THR A 259 -30.26 18.32 -6.98
N ALA A 260 -28.97 18.02 -7.15
CA ALA A 260 -28.19 18.45 -8.30
C ALA A 260 -28.75 17.91 -9.63
N MET A 261 -29.13 16.63 -9.69
CA MET A 261 -29.78 16.01 -10.86
C MET A 261 -31.15 16.63 -11.14
N LYS A 262 -31.98 16.84 -10.10
CA LYS A 262 -33.32 17.43 -10.19
C LYS A 262 -33.29 18.87 -10.69
N ARG A 263 -32.27 19.66 -10.31
CA ARG A 263 -32.04 21.02 -10.83
C ARG A 263 -31.77 21.05 -12.34
N LEU A 264 -31.19 19.98 -12.89
CA LEU A 264 -31.01 19.79 -14.33
C LEU A 264 -32.23 19.16 -15.02
N GLY A 265 -33.29 18.83 -14.28
CA GLY A 265 -34.48 18.17 -14.80
C GLY A 265 -34.39 16.64 -14.89
N TYR A 266 -33.49 16.00 -14.12
CA TYR A 266 -33.21 14.54 -14.15
C TYR A 266 -33.46 13.84 -12.81
N GLY A 267 -34.46 14.28 -12.04
CA GLY A 267 -34.80 13.63 -10.75
C GLY A 267 -35.35 12.21 -10.88
N ASP A 268 -35.84 11.85 -12.07
CA ASP A 268 -36.33 10.54 -12.49
C ASP A 268 -35.21 9.52 -12.75
N VAL A 269 -33.98 9.96 -13.04
CA VAL A 269 -32.84 9.05 -13.25
C VAL A 269 -32.49 8.37 -11.93
N ASP A 270 -32.33 7.05 -11.96
CA ASP A 270 -31.98 6.25 -10.78
C ASP A 270 -30.56 6.48 -10.30
N ILE A 271 -30.34 6.29 -9.00
CA ILE A 271 -29.05 6.47 -8.35
C ILE A 271 -28.61 5.12 -7.79
N ALA A 272 -27.36 4.75 -8.03
CA ALA A 272 -26.72 3.58 -7.43
C ALA A 272 -25.50 3.99 -6.61
N VAL A 273 -25.27 3.30 -5.50
CA VAL A 273 -24.10 3.45 -4.64
C VAL A 273 -23.05 2.44 -5.12
N GLY A 274 -22.08 2.90 -5.89
CA GLY A 274 -21.05 2.06 -6.52
C GLY A 274 -19.96 1.61 -5.54
N GLU A 275 -19.75 2.39 -4.48
CA GLU A 275 -18.89 2.10 -3.33
C GLU A 275 -19.36 2.97 -2.16
N ALA A 276 -19.47 2.37 -0.97
CA ALA A 276 -19.53 3.07 0.29
C ALA A 276 -19.11 2.11 1.41
N GLY A 277 -18.34 2.61 2.38
CA GLY A 277 -17.81 1.80 3.46
C GLY A 277 -17.12 2.66 4.51
N TRP A 278 -16.64 2.00 5.57
CA TRP A 278 -15.90 2.62 6.65
C TRP A 278 -14.86 1.62 7.18
N PRO A 279 -13.60 2.03 7.35
CA PRO A 279 -12.53 1.10 7.67
C PRO A 279 -12.54 0.71 9.15
N THR A 280 -12.03 -0.48 9.47
CA THR A 280 -11.91 -1.00 10.84
C THR A 280 -10.65 -0.52 11.56
N GLN A 281 -9.64 -0.05 10.81
CA GLN A 281 -8.37 0.47 11.30
C GLN A 281 -7.93 1.64 10.41
N ALA A 282 -7.15 2.56 10.96
CA ALA A 282 -6.55 3.67 10.22
C ALA A 282 -5.22 4.11 10.87
N ASP A 283 -4.60 5.14 10.32
CA ASP A 283 -3.33 5.67 10.80
C ASP A 283 -3.42 6.17 12.25
N PRO A 284 -2.35 6.00 13.07
CA PRO A 284 -2.38 6.36 14.48
C PRO A 284 -2.78 7.82 14.72
N GLY A 285 -3.83 8.02 15.51
CA GLY A 285 -4.38 9.34 15.85
C GLY A 285 -5.59 9.75 15.02
N GLN A 286 -5.98 8.99 13.98
CA GLN A 286 -7.26 9.21 13.32
C GLN A 286 -8.43 8.80 14.24
N VAL A 287 -9.25 9.78 14.61
CA VAL A 287 -10.41 9.61 15.50
C VAL A 287 -11.60 9.08 14.70
N GLY A 288 -12.39 8.16 15.26
CA GLY A 288 -13.60 7.67 14.60
C GLY A 288 -13.34 6.54 13.60
N VAL A 289 -12.29 5.77 13.80
CA VAL A 289 -12.02 4.55 13.04
C VAL A 289 -11.82 3.37 14.00
N GLY A 290 -12.49 2.27 13.71
CA GLY A 290 -12.58 1.11 14.60
C GLY A 290 -13.61 0.11 14.08
N VAL A 291 -13.60 -1.11 14.62
CA VAL A 291 -14.57 -2.16 14.27
C VAL A 291 -16.01 -1.74 14.63
N GLU A 292 -16.19 -0.99 15.73
CA GLU A 292 -17.50 -0.47 16.14
C GLU A 292 -17.99 0.63 15.19
N GLU A 293 -17.13 1.59 14.83
CA GLU A 293 -17.43 2.63 13.84
C GLU A 293 -17.74 2.03 12.45
N ALA A 294 -16.96 1.03 12.01
CA ALA A 294 -17.18 0.32 10.75
C ALA A 294 -18.53 -0.41 10.72
N ARG A 295 -18.88 -1.10 11.82
CA ARG A 295 -20.19 -1.73 12.00
C ARG A 295 -21.31 -0.70 11.99
N ASP A 296 -21.21 0.34 12.81
CA ASP A 296 -22.27 1.35 12.98
C ASP A 296 -22.59 2.05 11.65
N PHE A 297 -21.55 2.41 10.87
CA PHE A 297 -21.72 2.95 9.51
C PHE A 297 -22.38 1.95 8.56
N ASN A 298 -21.83 0.74 8.44
CA ASN A 298 -22.30 -0.24 7.46
C ASN A 298 -23.70 -0.75 7.79
N GLU A 299 -24.04 -0.98 9.07
CA GLU A 299 -25.41 -1.23 9.49
C GLU A 299 -26.33 -0.03 9.20
N GLY A 300 -25.87 1.20 9.44
CA GLY A 300 -26.62 2.42 9.17
C GLY A 300 -27.00 2.57 7.71
N MET A 301 -26.01 2.41 6.82
CA MET A 301 -26.21 2.37 5.38
C MET A 301 -27.16 1.22 4.99
N LEU A 302 -26.93 0.01 5.51
CA LEU A 302 -27.80 -1.15 5.28
C LEU A 302 -29.25 -0.83 5.68
N ARG A 303 -29.50 -0.21 6.84
CA ARG A 303 -30.86 0.21 7.26
C ARG A 303 -31.52 1.13 6.24
N VAL A 304 -30.80 2.09 5.65
CA VAL A 304 -31.35 2.98 4.60
C VAL A 304 -31.71 2.19 3.35
N VAL A 305 -30.74 1.49 2.75
CA VAL A 305 -30.90 0.87 1.42
C VAL A 305 -31.80 -0.37 1.44
N SER A 306 -31.86 -1.07 2.58
CA SER A 306 -32.64 -2.29 2.78
C SER A 306 -34.09 -2.04 3.18
N SER A 307 -34.36 -1.01 3.98
CA SER A 307 -35.71 -0.79 4.54
C SER A 307 -36.75 -0.39 3.49
N GLY A 308 -36.32 -0.02 2.28
CA GLY A 308 -37.18 0.52 1.24
C GLY A 308 -37.78 1.89 1.59
N LYS A 309 -37.35 2.54 2.68
CA LYS A 309 -37.80 3.89 3.06
C LYS A 309 -37.20 4.97 2.17
N GLY A 310 -36.04 4.71 1.56
CA GLY A 310 -35.26 5.73 0.86
C GLY A 310 -34.71 6.80 1.81
N THR A 311 -34.32 7.93 1.24
CA THR A 311 -33.78 9.12 1.93
C THR A 311 -34.87 10.19 2.12
N PRO A 312 -34.66 11.22 2.96
CA PRO A 312 -35.67 12.26 3.23
C PRO A 312 -36.28 12.96 2.00
N LEU A 313 -35.52 13.26 0.94
CA LEU A 313 -36.03 13.82 -0.33
C LEU A 313 -36.36 12.77 -1.40
N MET A 314 -35.93 11.51 -1.22
CA MET A 314 -36.30 10.39 -2.10
C MET A 314 -37.04 9.28 -1.33
N PRO A 315 -38.19 9.59 -0.67
CA PRO A 315 -38.93 8.60 0.09
C PRO A 315 -39.43 7.47 -0.82
N ASN A 316 -39.32 6.24 -0.32
CA ASN A 316 -39.59 4.98 -1.01
C ASN A 316 -38.66 4.65 -2.19
N ARG A 317 -37.60 5.43 -2.43
CA ARG A 317 -36.59 5.08 -3.44
C ARG A 317 -35.68 3.97 -2.93
N LYS A 318 -35.31 3.06 -3.81
CA LYS A 318 -34.32 2.00 -3.56
C LYS A 318 -33.01 2.36 -4.26
N PHE A 319 -31.90 1.96 -3.66
CA PHE A 319 -30.56 2.19 -4.20
C PHE A 319 -29.87 0.83 -4.37
N GLU A 320 -29.51 0.50 -5.60
CA GLU A 320 -28.54 -0.57 -5.87
C GLU A 320 -27.21 -0.16 -5.24
N THR A 321 -26.70 -0.97 -4.30
CA THR A 321 -25.65 -0.55 -3.36
C THR A 321 -24.57 -1.60 -3.25
N TYR A 322 -23.30 -1.19 -3.32
CA TYR A 322 -22.14 -2.04 -3.11
C TYR A 322 -21.35 -1.56 -1.89
N ILE A 323 -21.21 -2.44 -0.89
CA ILE A 323 -20.40 -2.19 0.31
C ILE A 323 -18.93 -2.34 -0.06
N PHE A 324 -18.13 -1.31 0.22
CA PHE A 324 -16.68 -1.36 0.11
C PHE A 324 -16.09 -1.79 1.47
N SER A 325 -15.51 -2.97 1.63
CA SER A 325 -15.24 -4.06 0.67
C SER A 325 -15.55 -5.45 1.26
N LEU A 326 -15.56 -6.49 0.43
CA LEU A 326 -15.81 -7.87 0.88
C LEU A 326 -14.75 -8.38 1.87
N PHE A 327 -13.47 -8.15 1.54
CA PHE A 327 -12.31 -8.51 2.35
C PHE A 327 -11.41 -7.29 2.54
N ASP A 328 -10.54 -7.35 3.55
CA ASP A 328 -9.40 -6.44 3.72
C ASP A 328 -8.41 -6.62 2.56
N GLU A 329 -8.09 -5.53 1.85
CA GLU A 329 -7.16 -5.53 0.72
C GLU A 329 -5.73 -5.20 1.21
N ASN A 330 -5.04 -6.19 1.78
CA ASN A 330 -3.76 -5.98 2.49
C ASN A 330 -2.61 -5.39 1.63
N GLN A 331 -2.66 -5.53 0.30
CA GLN A 331 -1.68 -4.95 -0.63
C GLN A 331 -2.11 -3.58 -1.19
N LYS A 332 -3.29 -3.06 -0.84
CA LYS A 332 -3.77 -1.77 -1.33
C LYS A 332 -2.86 -0.63 -0.83
N PRO A 333 -2.35 0.25 -1.71
CA PRO A 333 -1.42 1.31 -1.33
C PRO A 333 -2.13 2.47 -0.64
N GLY A 334 -1.37 3.30 0.08
CA GLY A 334 -1.87 4.50 0.75
C GLY A 334 -2.04 4.34 2.27
N PRO A 335 -2.92 5.15 2.90
CA PRO A 335 -3.23 5.10 4.33
C PRO A 335 -3.58 3.71 4.84
N ILE A 336 -3.34 3.43 6.13
CA ILE A 336 -3.71 2.14 6.76
C ILE A 336 -5.19 1.83 6.52
N ALA A 337 -6.03 2.87 6.54
CA ALA A 337 -7.46 2.80 6.23
C ALA A 337 -7.80 2.02 4.95
N GLU A 338 -7.06 2.25 3.86
CA GLU A 338 -7.35 1.65 2.55
C GLU A 338 -7.29 0.12 2.56
N LYS A 339 -6.53 -0.47 3.51
CA LYS A 339 -6.36 -1.92 3.65
C LYS A 339 -7.44 -2.59 4.49
N HIS A 340 -8.26 -1.82 5.21
CA HIS A 340 -9.07 -2.30 6.34
C HIS A 340 -10.59 -2.07 6.19
N PHE A 341 -11.09 -2.01 4.96
CA PHE A 341 -12.52 -1.84 4.64
C PHE A 341 -13.34 -3.15 4.62
N GLY A 342 -12.72 -4.31 4.88
CA GLY A 342 -13.36 -5.61 4.79
C GLY A 342 -14.53 -5.81 5.75
N ILE A 343 -15.53 -6.56 5.30
CA ILE A 343 -16.61 -7.10 6.16
C ILE A 343 -16.36 -8.56 6.57
N LEU A 344 -15.58 -9.32 5.79
CA LEU A 344 -15.15 -10.69 6.08
C LEU A 344 -13.62 -10.81 6.17
N ASN A 345 -13.16 -11.74 7.01
CA ASN A 345 -11.83 -12.32 6.93
C ASN A 345 -11.74 -13.30 5.73
N PRO A 346 -10.52 -13.63 5.23
CA PRO A 346 -10.35 -14.64 4.19
C PRO A 346 -10.89 -16.04 4.53
N ASP A 347 -10.99 -16.43 5.81
CA ASP A 347 -11.63 -17.70 6.21
C ASP A 347 -13.18 -17.65 6.18
N PHE A 348 -13.74 -16.58 5.61
CA PHE A 348 -15.16 -16.24 5.54
C PHE A 348 -15.84 -15.92 6.89
N THR A 349 -15.08 -15.79 7.99
CA THR A 349 -15.64 -15.29 9.25
C THR A 349 -15.92 -13.78 9.15
N PRO A 350 -17.03 -13.27 9.71
CA PRO A 350 -17.32 -11.85 9.70
C PRO A 350 -16.39 -11.09 10.66
N ILE A 351 -15.83 -9.97 10.22
CA ILE A 351 -15.01 -9.09 11.09
C ILE A 351 -15.92 -8.39 12.11
N TYR A 352 -17.16 -8.09 11.70
CA TYR A 352 -18.27 -7.64 12.54
C TYR A 352 -19.58 -8.16 11.94
N ASP A 353 -20.56 -8.47 12.79
CA ASP A 353 -21.86 -8.98 12.33
C ASP A 353 -22.71 -7.85 11.73
N LEU A 354 -23.12 -8.02 10.48
CA LEU A 354 -24.05 -7.15 9.75
C LEU A 354 -25.41 -7.83 9.48
N GLY A 355 -25.65 -9.03 10.02
CA GLY A 355 -26.83 -9.85 9.71
C GLY A 355 -26.87 -10.37 8.28
N LEU A 356 -25.74 -10.33 7.56
CA LEU A 356 -25.63 -10.75 6.16
C LEU A 356 -25.45 -12.27 5.98
N LEU A 357 -25.10 -13.00 7.04
CA LEU A 357 -25.00 -14.47 7.00
C LEU A 357 -26.38 -15.11 7.15
N ARG A 358 -26.67 -16.12 6.34
CA ARG A 358 -27.89 -16.94 6.50
C ARG A 358 -27.74 -17.78 7.77
N GLN A 359 -28.71 -17.67 8.68
CA GLN A 359 -28.77 -18.52 9.86
C GLN A 359 -28.86 -19.99 9.45
N SER A 360 -28.03 -20.85 10.05
CA SER A 360 -28.08 -22.28 9.77
C SER A 360 -29.38 -22.89 10.28
N SER A 361 -29.84 -23.94 9.61
CA SER A 361 -30.98 -24.76 10.03
C SER A 361 -30.76 -25.54 11.33
N ASP A 362 -29.59 -25.42 11.95
CA ASP A 362 -29.07 -26.39 12.92
C ASP A 362 -29.49 -26.08 14.37
N ALA A 363 -30.28 -25.03 14.58
CA ALA A 363 -31.03 -24.78 15.81
C ALA A 363 -32.13 -25.84 16.11
N ARG A 364 -32.17 -26.97 15.38
CA ARG A 364 -33.08 -28.12 15.60
C ARG A 364 -32.39 -29.50 15.67
N GLU A 365 -31.06 -29.58 15.67
CA GLU A 365 -30.32 -30.86 15.72
C GLU A 365 -29.72 -31.18 17.11
N SER A 366 -29.81 -30.27 18.09
CA SER A 366 -29.21 -30.39 19.43
C SER A 366 -29.83 -31.42 20.40
N GLU A 367 -30.72 -32.31 19.92
CA GLU A 367 -31.31 -33.40 20.74
C GLU A 367 -31.07 -34.82 20.22
N ARG A 368 -30.49 -35.01 19.01
CA ARG A 368 -30.36 -36.36 18.42
C ARG A 368 -29.14 -37.18 18.85
N ASP A 369 -28.02 -36.56 19.23
CA ASP A 369 -26.77 -37.28 19.55
C ASP A 369 -26.65 -37.76 21.02
N LYS A 370 -27.75 -37.73 21.79
CA LYS A 370 -27.79 -38.33 23.14
C LYS A 370 -27.87 -39.86 23.16
N MET A 371 -27.83 -40.55 22.01
CA MET A 371 -27.95 -42.01 21.94
C MET A 371 -27.04 -42.66 20.87
N ARG A 372 -25.72 -42.74 21.15
CA ARG A 372 -24.84 -43.83 20.66
C ARG A 372 -23.46 -43.86 21.33
N ASN A 373 -23.39 -44.48 22.50
CA ASN A 373 -22.14 -45.05 23.04
C ASN A 373 -22.26 -46.57 23.04
N LEU A 374 -21.16 -47.29 22.73
CA LEU A 374 -20.67 -48.48 23.45
C LEU A 374 -19.40 -49.11 22.83
N LEU A 375 -18.28 -48.40 23.05
CA LEU A 375 -16.99 -48.90 23.58
C LEU A 375 -16.07 -49.91 22.82
N PRO A 376 -14.77 -49.98 23.19
CA PRO A 376 -13.66 -50.47 22.35
C PRO A 376 -12.79 -51.58 23.04
N PRO A 377 -11.51 -51.36 23.41
CA PRO A 377 -10.28 -51.56 22.64
C PRO A 377 -9.47 -52.80 23.09
N MET A 378 -8.35 -53.12 22.42
CA MET A 378 -7.06 -53.49 23.06
C MET A 378 -6.00 -53.82 22.00
N MET A 379 -4.72 -53.69 22.37
CA MET A 379 -3.53 -54.01 21.56
C MET A 379 -3.37 -53.08 20.32
N LYS A 380 -2.29 -52.29 20.18
CA LYS A 380 -0.89 -52.61 20.50
C LYS A 380 -0.14 -51.35 20.95
N MET A 381 0.30 -51.34 22.22
CA MET A 381 1.51 -50.61 22.61
C MET A 381 2.68 -51.61 22.61
N LEU A 382 3.92 -51.09 22.47
CA LEU A 382 5.20 -51.81 22.59
C LEU A 382 5.50 -52.91 21.56
N LEU A 383 6.17 -52.50 20.48
CA LEU A 383 7.41 -53.08 19.93
C LEU A 383 8.04 -51.96 19.09
N ALA A 384 9.30 -51.54 19.22
CA ALA A 384 10.32 -51.85 20.22
C ALA A 384 11.26 -50.63 20.31
N ALA A 385 11.66 -50.23 21.52
CA ALA A 385 12.90 -49.47 21.67
C ALA A 385 14.08 -50.46 21.60
N LEU A 386 15.14 -50.15 20.85
CA LEU A 386 16.54 -50.27 21.29
C LEU A 386 17.54 -49.79 20.21
N LEU A 387 18.75 -49.43 20.67
CA LEU A 387 20.02 -49.22 19.93
C LEU A 387 20.08 -47.96 19.05
N VAL A 388 20.57 -46.79 19.49
CA VAL A 388 21.79 -46.37 20.27
C VAL A 388 23.05 -46.15 19.41
N VAL A 389 23.30 -44.86 19.08
CA VAL A 389 24.54 -44.05 19.22
C VAL A 389 25.93 -44.68 18.89
N ALA A 390 26.73 -44.03 18.02
CA ALA A 390 28.05 -43.42 18.36
C ALA A 390 28.92 -42.93 17.16
N ALA A 391 29.82 -41.96 17.46
CA ALA A 391 30.98 -41.41 16.70
C ALA A 391 30.68 -40.53 15.45
N ALA A 392 31.08 -39.25 15.29
CA ALA A 392 32.20 -38.39 15.76
C ALA A 392 33.55 -38.64 15.00
N SER A 393 34.39 -37.66 14.58
CA SER A 393 34.47 -36.19 14.83
C SER A 393 35.61 -35.50 13.97
N PHE A 394 35.79 -34.17 14.11
CA PHE A 394 36.95 -33.30 13.68
C PHE A 394 37.09 -33.01 12.17
N ARG A 395 37.64 -31.89 11.64
CA ARG A 395 38.35 -30.63 12.08
C ARG A 395 37.85 -29.44 11.19
N ALA A 396 38.07 -28.14 11.41
CA ALA A 396 38.57 -27.28 12.51
C ALA A 396 38.09 -25.80 12.25
N ALA A 397 38.93 -24.76 12.44
CA ALA A 397 38.61 -23.33 12.19
C ALA A 397 39.80 -22.54 11.61
N GLU A 398 39.52 -21.47 10.85
CA GLU A 398 40.45 -20.37 10.52
C GLU A 398 39.83 -19.01 10.90
N ALA A 399 40.67 -18.06 11.31
CA ALA A 399 40.23 -16.80 11.89
C ALA A 399 40.12 -15.69 10.84
N ALA A 400 38.98 -15.00 10.80
CA ALA A 400 38.77 -13.82 9.98
C ALA A 400 39.31 -12.55 10.67
N LEU A 401 39.90 -11.65 9.87
CA LEU A 401 40.20 -10.27 10.24
C LEU A 401 38.91 -9.53 10.68
N PRO A 402 39.00 -8.47 11.50
CA PRO A 402 37.82 -7.78 12.02
C PRO A 402 37.11 -7.00 10.92
N SER A 403 36.16 -7.63 10.22
CA SER A 403 35.33 -6.94 9.25
C SER A 403 34.43 -5.92 9.96
N MET A 404 34.21 -4.77 9.31
CA MET A 404 33.17 -3.84 9.74
C MET A 404 31.87 -4.35 9.13
N ALA A 405 30.90 -4.66 9.98
CA ALA A 405 29.68 -5.36 9.59
C ALA A 405 28.65 -4.42 8.91
N VAL A 406 29.09 -3.77 7.84
CA VAL A 406 28.30 -2.84 7.01
C VAL A 406 27.80 -3.59 5.79
N GLY A 407 26.49 -3.75 5.77
CA GLY A 407 25.74 -4.36 4.70
C GLY A 407 24.75 -3.42 4.03
N VAL A 408 24.05 -3.98 3.05
CA VAL A 408 23.00 -3.30 2.31
C VAL A 408 21.86 -4.29 2.04
N ASN A 409 20.62 -3.82 2.02
CA ASN A 409 19.50 -4.59 1.50
C ASN A 409 19.53 -4.54 -0.04
N TYR A 410 19.26 -5.66 -0.71
CA TYR A 410 19.42 -5.71 -2.17
C TYR A 410 18.37 -4.85 -2.90
N GLY A 411 17.09 -4.99 -2.55
CA GLY A 411 15.96 -4.35 -3.24
C GLY A 411 15.71 -4.95 -4.63
N ALA A 412 14.52 -5.50 -4.87
CA ALA A 412 14.22 -6.25 -6.11
C ALA A 412 12.96 -5.78 -6.83
N ASN A 413 12.24 -4.79 -6.30
CA ASN A 413 11.04 -4.22 -6.91
C ASN A 413 11.42 -3.16 -7.96
N ALA A 414 12.13 -3.59 -9.00
CA ALA A 414 12.57 -2.73 -10.09
C ALA A 414 12.84 -3.49 -11.40
N ASP A 415 12.64 -2.81 -12.54
CA ASP A 415 12.86 -3.35 -13.89
C ASP A 415 14.16 -2.86 -14.57
N ASN A 416 14.90 -1.98 -13.90
CA ASN A 416 16.12 -1.35 -14.41
C ASN A 416 17.40 -1.84 -13.71
N LEU A 417 17.31 -2.83 -12.81
CA LEU A 417 18.45 -3.31 -12.02
C LEU A 417 19.49 -4.07 -12.87
N PRO A 418 20.79 -3.99 -12.51
CA PRO A 418 21.82 -4.77 -13.19
C PRO A 418 21.67 -6.28 -12.94
N PRO A 419 22.25 -7.13 -13.79
CA PRO A 419 22.32 -8.57 -13.56
C PRO A 419 22.92 -8.88 -12.18
N PRO A 420 22.33 -9.77 -11.37
CA PRO A 420 22.78 -10.01 -9.99
C PRO A 420 24.25 -10.41 -9.84
N LYS A 421 24.84 -11.05 -10.85
CA LYS A 421 26.26 -11.40 -10.89
C LYS A 421 27.16 -10.17 -11.02
N ASP A 422 26.73 -9.16 -11.76
CA ASP A 422 27.48 -7.92 -11.95
C ASP A 422 27.40 -7.09 -10.66
N VAL A 423 26.25 -7.09 -9.98
CA VAL A 423 26.10 -6.51 -8.63
C VAL A 423 27.00 -7.22 -7.62
N ALA A 424 27.00 -8.55 -7.59
CA ALA A 424 27.84 -9.33 -6.67
C ALA A 424 29.34 -9.10 -6.92
N ALA A 425 29.77 -9.07 -8.18
CA ALA A 425 31.14 -8.75 -8.59
C ALA A 425 31.51 -7.31 -8.22
N PHE A 426 30.62 -6.34 -8.47
CA PHE A 426 30.84 -4.93 -8.14
C PHE A 426 31.02 -4.72 -6.64
N LEU A 427 30.10 -5.25 -5.82
CA LEU A 427 30.19 -5.16 -4.36
C LEU A 427 31.50 -5.78 -3.86
N ALA A 428 31.81 -6.99 -4.32
CA ALA A 428 33.02 -7.73 -3.92
C ALA A 428 34.33 -7.02 -4.31
N ALA A 429 34.41 -6.41 -5.49
CA ALA A 429 35.64 -5.78 -6.00
C ALA A 429 35.78 -4.30 -5.59
N HIS A 430 34.71 -3.52 -5.70
CA HIS A 430 34.76 -2.05 -5.68
C HIS A 430 34.21 -1.41 -4.40
N THR A 431 33.60 -2.16 -3.48
CA THR A 431 33.00 -1.57 -2.26
C THR A 431 33.53 -2.16 -0.96
N THR A 432 33.42 -1.43 0.15
CA THR A 432 33.69 -1.94 1.50
C THR A 432 32.50 -2.68 2.12
N ILE A 433 31.38 -2.81 1.40
CA ILE A 433 30.21 -3.57 1.84
C ILE A 433 30.60 -5.06 1.90
N ASP A 434 30.35 -5.71 3.04
CA ASP A 434 30.76 -7.10 3.28
C ASP A 434 29.58 -8.09 3.43
N ARG A 435 28.34 -7.57 3.37
CA ARG A 435 27.12 -8.37 3.48
C ARG A 435 25.91 -7.79 2.76
N VAL A 436 24.99 -8.65 2.34
CA VAL A 436 23.74 -8.29 1.66
C VAL A 436 22.55 -8.97 2.34
N LYS A 437 21.45 -8.25 2.54
CA LYS A 437 20.16 -8.80 2.98
C LYS A 437 19.22 -8.96 1.78
N LEU A 438 18.68 -10.17 1.63
CA LEU A 438 17.67 -10.52 0.63
C LEU A 438 16.31 -10.68 1.31
N PHE A 439 15.26 -10.15 0.70
CA PHE A 439 13.87 -10.21 1.19
C PHE A 439 13.16 -11.53 0.86
N ASP A 440 13.75 -12.35 -0.01
CA ASP A 440 13.31 -13.71 -0.31
C ASP A 440 14.51 -14.65 -0.42
N ALA A 441 14.25 -15.90 -0.81
CA ALA A 441 15.26 -16.92 -1.08
C ALA A 441 15.45 -17.20 -2.58
N ASN A 442 15.36 -16.18 -3.43
CA ASN A 442 15.40 -16.35 -4.88
C ASN A 442 16.74 -16.91 -5.39
N PRO A 443 16.73 -18.05 -6.13
CA PRO A 443 17.91 -18.72 -6.67
C PRO A 443 18.91 -17.83 -7.42
N ALA A 444 18.43 -16.84 -8.17
CA ALA A 444 19.27 -16.00 -9.02
C ALA A 444 20.17 -15.07 -8.19
N PHE A 445 19.61 -14.48 -7.12
CA PHE A 445 20.39 -13.64 -6.22
C PHE A 445 21.33 -14.47 -5.34
N ILE A 446 20.86 -15.56 -4.71
CA ILE A 446 21.73 -16.39 -3.85
C ILE A 446 22.92 -16.97 -4.63
N SER A 447 22.69 -17.50 -5.84
CA SER A 447 23.78 -18.07 -6.65
C SER A 447 24.72 -17.04 -7.27
N ALA A 448 24.32 -15.77 -7.38
CA ALA A 448 25.19 -14.70 -7.88
C ALA A 448 26.36 -14.37 -6.95
N PHE A 449 26.16 -14.51 -5.63
CA PHE A 449 27.20 -14.27 -4.61
C PHE A 449 28.11 -15.49 -4.36
N ALA A 450 27.98 -16.57 -5.14
CA ALA A 450 28.79 -17.77 -4.97
C ALA A 450 30.29 -17.49 -5.20
N ASN A 451 31.12 -17.91 -4.24
CA ASN A 451 32.57 -17.69 -4.16
C ASN A 451 33.00 -16.22 -4.05
N THR A 452 32.07 -15.31 -3.71
CA THR A 452 32.40 -13.93 -3.32
C THR A 452 32.70 -13.86 -1.81
N PRO A 453 33.45 -12.86 -1.32
CA PRO A 453 33.64 -12.63 0.12
C PRO A 453 32.39 -12.09 0.83
N ILE A 454 31.32 -11.77 0.10
CA ILE A 454 30.10 -11.15 0.62
C ILE A 454 29.25 -12.21 1.36
N SER A 455 28.80 -11.88 2.56
CA SER A 455 27.88 -12.73 3.33
C SER A 455 26.40 -12.37 3.11
N LEU A 456 25.51 -13.36 3.14
CA LEU A 456 24.07 -13.16 2.94
C LEU A 456 23.25 -13.37 4.21
N ALA A 457 22.32 -12.45 4.45
CA ALA A 457 21.10 -12.71 5.21
C ALA A 457 19.97 -13.00 4.22
N VAL A 458 19.33 -14.16 4.34
CA VAL A 458 18.24 -14.59 3.45
C VAL A 458 16.94 -14.63 4.25
N SER A 459 15.86 -14.05 3.72
CA SER A 459 14.55 -14.06 4.38
C SER A 459 13.63 -15.13 3.81
N LEU A 460 12.78 -15.71 4.67
CA LEU A 460 11.58 -16.42 4.23
C LEU A 460 10.35 -15.50 4.30
N PRO A 461 9.33 -15.69 3.44
CA PRO A 461 8.08 -14.94 3.51
C PRO A 461 7.38 -15.08 4.87
N ASN A 462 6.67 -14.04 5.30
CA ASN A 462 5.87 -14.05 6.53
C ASN A 462 4.85 -15.20 6.52
N SER A 463 4.25 -15.50 5.37
CA SER A 463 3.27 -16.57 5.15
C SER A 463 3.75 -17.97 5.54
N ASP A 464 5.06 -18.23 5.56
CA ASP A 464 5.60 -19.57 5.83
C ASP A 464 5.55 -19.89 7.34
N LEU A 465 5.57 -18.87 8.21
CA LEU A 465 5.73 -19.03 9.66
C LEU A 465 4.68 -19.95 10.33
N PRO A 466 3.37 -19.90 10.03
CA PRO A 466 2.40 -20.79 10.66
C PRO A 466 2.66 -22.27 10.34
N SER A 467 3.07 -22.59 9.11
CA SER A 467 3.40 -23.96 8.70
C SER A 467 4.67 -24.49 9.39
N LEU A 468 5.62 -23.60 9.66
CA LEU A 468 6.85 -23.87 10.39
C LEU A 468 6.61 -23.95 11.91
N ALA A 469 5.58 -23.27 12.42
CA ALA A 469 5.22 -23.26 13.84
C ALA A 469 4.51 -24.53 14.30
N ASP A 470 4.01 -25.36 13.38
CA ASP A 470 3.27 -26.57 13.70
C ASP A 470 4.06 -27.53 14.61
N LYS A 471 3.36 -28.14 15.56
CA LYS A 471 4.00 -28.98 16.60
C LYS A 471 4.39 -30.35 16.06
N GLN A 472 3.69 -30.86 15.05
CA GLN A 472 3.82 -32.18 14.47
C GLN A 472 4.68 -32.16 13.19
N THR A 473 4.36 -31.28 12.23
CA THR A 473 4.96 -31.24 10.89
C THR A 473 6.02 -30.14 10.73
N GLY A 474 5.96 -29.07 11.53
CA GLY A 474 6.75 -27.84 11.30
C GLY A 474 8.27 -28.02 11.24
N LEU A 475 8.81 -29.06 11.89
CA LEU A 475 10.24 -29.40 11.75
C LEU A 475 10.57 -29.96 10.36
N ASP A 476 9.76 -30.87 9.84
CA ASP A 476 10.00 -31.45 8.51
C ASP A 476 9.73 -30.42 7.41
N THR A 477 8.73 -29.54 7.60
CA THR A 477 8.52 -28.33 6.78
C THR A 477 9.77 -27.45 6.75
N ALA A 478 10.35 -27.14 7.93
CA ALA A 478 11.56 -26.32 8.03
C ALA A 478 12.78 -26.97 7.35
N ARG A 479 12.93 -28.29 7.46
CA ARG A 479 14.00 -29.03 6.77
C ARG A 479 13.81 -29.06 5.26
N ALA A 480 12.58 -29.26 4.79
CA ALA A 480 12.26 -29.19 3.36
C ALA A 480 12.58 -27.80 2.78
N TRP A 481 12.21 -26.73 3.50
CA TRP A 481 12.53 -25.35 3.13
C TRP A 481 14.04 -25.11 3.04
N VAL A 482 14.81 -25.50 4.07
CA VAL A 482 16.29 -25.36 4.07
C VAL A 482 16.94 -26.13 2.92
N ARG A 483 16.46 -27.34 2.61
CA ARG A 483 16.94 -28.16 1.49
C ARG A 483 16.66 -27.56 0.12
N ALA A 484 15.49 -26.95 -0.06
CA ALA A 484 15.12 -26.33 -1.33
C ALA A 484 15.89 -25.01 -1.56
N ASN A 485 16.03 -24.20 -0.50
CA ASN A 485 16.34 -22.78 -0.65
C ASN A 485 17.76 -22.39 -0.23
N LEU A 486 18.45 -23.17 0.62
CA LEU A 486 19.81 -22.84 1.11
C LEU A 486 20.84 -23.93 0.81
N SER A 487 20.51 -25.20 1.04
CA SER A 487 21.42 -26.32 0.82
C SER A 487 22.02 -26.45 -0.60
N PRO A 488 21.38 -26.01 -1.70
CA PRO A 488 22.00 -26.03 -3.03
C PRO A 488 23.13 -25.02 -3.22
N TYR A 489 23.20 -23.99 -2.37
CA TYR A 489 24.11 -22.85 -2.53
C TYR A 489 25.21 -22.81 -1.46
N VAL A 490 24.93 -23.25 -0.23
CA VAL A 490 25.91 -23.31 0.86
C VAL A 490 26.78 -24.57 0.68
N PRO A 491 28.13 -24.49 0.75
CA PRO A 491 28.95 -23.37 1.23
C PRO A 491 29.50 -22.45 0.13
N ALA A 492 29.18 -22.65 -1.15
CA ALA A 492 29.69 -21.79 -2.23
C ALA A 492 29.23 -20.33 -2.04
N THR A 493 27.98 -20.09 -1.65
CA THR A 493 27.50 -18.80 -1.17
C THR A 493 27.55 -18.76 0.37
N ASN A 494 28.16 -17.70 0.92
CA ASN A 494 28.33 -17.52 2.36
C ASN A 494 27.04 -17.00 3.02
N VAL A 495 26.08 -17.87 3.35
CA VAL A 495 24.87 -17.48 4.11
C VAL A 495 25.18 -17.51 5.61
N THR A 496 24.91 -16.41 6.32
CA THR A 496 25.20 -16.24 7.75
C THR A 496 23.94 -16.07 8.61
N LEU A 497 22.87 -15.55 8.02
CA LEU A 497 21.58 -15.33 8.70
C LEU A 497 20.41 -15.88 7.87
N LEU A 498 19.45 -16.50 8.54
CA LEU A 498 18.13 -16.84 8.03
C LEU A 498 17.08 -16.04 8.80
N LEU A 499 16.34 -15.17 8.10
CA LEU A 499 15.37 -14.26 8.70
C LEU A 499 13.97 -14.87 8.63
N ALA A 500 13.36 -15.06 9.81
CA ALA A 500 12.03 -15.60 9.99
C ALA A 500 10.97 -14.51 9.72
N GLY A 501 10.77 -14.20 8.44
CA GLY A 501 9.93 -13.10 8.00
C GLY A 501 10.59 -11.72 8.15
N ASN A 502 9.80 -10.68 7.90
CA ASN A 502 10.13 -9.28 8.12
C ASN A 502 9.02 -8.59 8.93
N GLU A 503 9.41 -7.95 10.03
CA GLU A 503 8.56 -7.08 10.87
C GLU A 503 7.21 -7.68 11.30
N ILE A 504 7.18 -8.97 11.62
CA ILE A 504 5.99 -9.75 11.98
C ILE A 504 5.05 -9.09 13.01
N LEU A 505 5.60 -8.26 13.91
CA LEU A 505 4.84 -7.57 14.95
C LEU A 505 4.07 -6.32 14.45
N LEU A 506 4.23 -5.95 13.18
CA LEU A 506 3.27 -5.09 12.46
C LEU A 506 2.01 -5.85 12.03
N SER A 507 2.04 -7.19 11.96
CA SER A 507 0.88 -7.97 11.56
C SER A 507 -0.22 -7.87 12.62
N PRO A 508 -1.47 -7.57 12.22
CA PRO A 508 -2.61 -7.65 13.11
C PRO A 508 -3.02 -9.09 13.42
N ASP A 509 -2.52 -10.11 12.70
CA ASP A 509 -2.82 -11.52 12.98
C ASP A 509 -2.06 -12.04 14.23
N PRO A 510 -2.75 -12.33 15.34
CA PRO A 510 -2.11 -12.87 16.52
C PRO A 510 -1.53 -14.27 16.28
N ASN A 511 -2.06 -15.04 15.33
CA ASN A 511 -1.56 -16.39 15.04
C ASN A 511 -0.19 -16.33 14.36
N LEU A 512 0.00 -15.42 13.40
CA LEU A 512 1.30 -15.16 12.79
C LEU A 512 2.34 -14.70 13.84
N VAL A 513 1.95 -13.77 14.73
CA VAL A 513 2.79 -13.32 15.85
C VAL A 513 3.14 -14.47 16.81
N LEU A 514 2.18 -15.32 17.16
CA LEU A 514 2.39 -16.49 18.02
C LEU A 514 3.20 -17.60 17.31
N SER A 515 3.16 -17.67 15.99
CA SER A 515 3.90 -18.64 15.16
C SER A 515 5.39 -18.33 15.05
N LEU A 516 5.78 -17.06 15.19
CA LEU A 516 7.16 -16.59 15.00
C LEU A 516 8.20 -17.36 15.81
N LEU A 517 8.10 -17.38 17.14
CA LEU A 517 9.09 -18.05 17.99
C LEU A 517 9.13 -19.59 17.82
N PRO A 518 7.98 -20.30 17.72
CA PRO A 518 7.98 -21.70 17.29
C PRO A 518 8.67 -21.94 15.94
N ALA A 519 8.40 -21.13 14.92
CA ALA A 519 9.01 -21.23 13.60
C ALA A 519 10.53 -20.99 13.65
N MET A 520 10.99 -19.94 14.34
CA MET A 520 12.42 -19.67 14.56
C MET A 520 13.15 -20.87 15.19
N ARG A 521 12.50 -21.53 16.17
CA ARG A 521 13.02 -22.76 16.79
C ARG A 521 13.08 -23.93 15.83
N ARG A 522 12.09 -24.13 14.95
CA ARG A 522 12.13 -25.17 13.91
C ARG A 522 13.20 -24.91 12.87
N LEU A 523 13.34 -23.67 12.41
CA LEU A 523 14.38 -23.27 11.45
C LEU A 523 15.79 -23.49 12.03
N ALA A 524 16.05 -23.08 13.27
CA ALA A 524 17.34 -23.30 13.92
C ALA A 524 17.64 -24.80 14.14
N GLN A 525 16.60 -25.60 14.41
CA GLN A 525 16.73 -27.06 14.49
C GLN A 525 16.99 -27.69 13.11
N ALA A 526 16.30 -27.23 12.07
CA ALA A 526 16.46 -27.69 10.70
C ALA A 526 17.86 -27.39 10.14
N LEU A 527 18.37 -26.17 10.30
CA LEU A 527 19.72 -25.80 9.88
C LEU A 527 20.80 -26.70 10.52
N ARG A 528 20.66 -27.04 11.80
CA ARG A 528 21.56 -27.99 12.48
C ARG A 528 21.43 -29.41 11.92
N LEU A 529 20.23 -29.87 11.60
CA LEU A 529 19.97 -31.21 11.05
C LEU A 529 20.41 -31.37 9.58
N GLU A 530 20.42 -30.28 8.81
CA GLU A 530 20.93 -30.26 7.42
C GLU A 530 22.42 -29.91 7.34
N GLY A 531 23.09 -29.66 8.47
CA GLY A 531 24.54 -29.40 8.54
C GLY A 531 24.95 -27.94 8.33
N LEU A 532 24.00 -27.02 8.13
CA LEU A 532 24.24 -25.57 7.94
C LEU A 532 24.49 -24.86 9.29
N THR A 533 25.42 -25.37 10.10
CA THR A 533 25.64 -24.92 11.49
C THR A 533 26.19 -23.50 11.62
N GLY A 534 26.68 -22.89 10.52
CA GLY A 534 27.10 -21.49 10.48
C GLY A 534 25.96 -20.48 10.30
N VAL A 535 24.77 -20.93 9.89
CA VAL A 535 23.60 -20.06 9.68
C VAL A 535 22.85 -19.88 10.99
N ARG A 536 22.62 -18.63 11.40
CA ARG A 536 21.87 -18.29 12.61
C ARG A 536 20.47 -17.76 12.25
N VAL A 537 19.48 -18.03 13.09
CA VAL A 537 18.09 -17.58 12.85
C VAL A 537 17.77 -16.33 13.67
N THR A 538 17.25 -15.30 13.00
CA THR A 538 16.70 -14.11 13.66
C THR A 538 15.45 -13.61 12.91
N THR A 539 14.90 -12.47 13.29
CA THR A 539 13.77 -11.80 12.65
C THR A 539 13.94 -10.29 12.90
N PRO A 540 13.82 -9.44 11.88
CA PRO A 540 13.85 -7.99 12.07
C PRO A 540 12.53 -7.50 12.66
N HIS A 541 12.62 -6.57 13.60
CA HIS A 541 11.48 -5.91 14.22
C HIS A 541 11.52 -4.39 14.05
N TYR A 542 10.43 -3.80 13.55
CA TYR A 542 10.20 -2.36 13.65
C TYR A 542 10.21 -1.89 15.11
N LEU A 543 10.59 -0.64 15.37
CA LEU A 543 10.73 -0.13 16.75
C LEU A 543 9.42 0.06 17.51
N GLY A 544 8.26 -0.05 16.84
CA GLY A 544 6.96 0.05 17.51
C GLY A 544 6.71 -1.05 18.54
N ILE A 545 7.57 -2.06 18.64
CA ILE A 545 7.60 -3.06 19.74
C ILE A 545 7.83 -2.44 21.14
N LEU A 546 8.34 -1.21 21.19
CA LEU A 546 8.50 -0.44 22.42
C LEU A 546 7.20 0.27 22.84
N ALA A 547 7.03 0.46 24.14
CA ALA A 547 6.05 1.39 24.70
C ALA A 547 6.59 2.84 24.63
N PRO A 548 5.72 3.86 24.60
CA PRO A 548 6.14 5.26 24.70
C PRO A 548 7.04 5.51 25.92
N SER A 549 8.12 6.26 25.69
CA SER A 549 9.19 6.58 26.66
C SER A 549 9.52 8.07 26.73
N ASP A 550 8.66 8.93 26.17
CA ASP A 550 8.81 10.40 26.10
C ASP A 550 10.11 10.86 25.40
N GLY A 551 10.66 10.01 24.52
CA GLY A 551 11.94 10.25 23.84
C GLY A 551 13.18 9.95 24.69
N ILE A 552 13.02 9.48 25.93
CA ILE A 552 14.11 9.16 26.87
C ILE A 552 14.49 7.67 26.77
N PRO A 553 15.71 7.30 26.33
CA PRO A 553 16.10 5.90 26.14
C PRO A 553 16.01 5.05 27.40
N SER A 554 16.41 5.56 28.56
CA SER A 554 16.35 4.81 29.82
C SER A 554 14.91 4.50 30.30
N ASN A 555 13.89 5.22 29.82
CA ASN A 555 12.49 4.95 30.12
C ASN A 555 11.90 3.82 29.26
N ALA A 556 12.63 3.37 28.23
CA ALA A 556 12.16 2.37 27.29
C ALA A 556 11.89 1.01 27.94
N ARG A 557 10.84 0.36 27.44
CA ARG A 557 10.34 -0.97 27.80
C ARG A 557 9.57 -1.51 26.60
N PHE A 558 9.51 -2.83 26.44
CA PHE A 558 8.60 -3.43 25.45
C PHE A 558 7.14 -3.13 25.81
N ARG A 559 6.24 -3.19 24.83
CA ARG A 559 4.81 -2.99 25.09
C ARG A 559 4.27 -4.00 26.12
N PRO A 560 3.28 -3.60 26.95
CA PRO A 560 2.63 -4.52 27.89
C PRO A 560 2.13 -5.79 27.18
N GLY A 561 2.44 -6.95 27.75
CA GLY A 561 2.13 -8.26 27.17
C GLY A 561 3.26 -8.82 26.30
N TYR A 562 3.97 -7.98 25.54
CA TYR A 562 5.17 -8.41 24.82
C TYR A 562 6.34 -8.62 25.79
N ASP A 563 6.45 -7.74 26.78
CA ASP A 563 7.40 -7.79 27.91
C ASP A 563 7.32 -9.07 28.77
N THR A 564 6.20 -9.80 28.73
CA THR A 564 5.91 -10.94 29.61
C THR A 564 5.77 -12.26 28.86
N LYS A 565 5.10 -12.28 27.70
CA LYS A 565 4.78 -13.53 26.98
C LYS A 565 5.59 -13.75 25.70
N LEU A 566 6.05 -12.68 25.04
CA LEU A 566 6.66 -12.74 23.71
C LEU A 566 8.18 -12.63 23.75
N PHE A 567 8.70 -11.51 24.26
CA PHE A 567 10.13 -11.23 24.21
C PHE A 567 10.98 -12.03 25.20
N PRO A 568 10.59 -12.30 26.46
CA PRO A 568 11.41 -13.12 27.35
C PRO A 568 11.82 -14.49 26.75
N PRO A 569 10.91 -15.32 26.20
CA PRO A 569 11.30 -16.61 25.60
C PRO A 569 11.96 -16.49 24.22
N MET A 570 11.87 -15.34 23.55
CA MET A 570 12.53 -15.04 22.28
C MET A 570 13.97 -14.54 22.50
N LEU A 571 14.19 -13.64 23.44
CA LEU A 571 15.52 -13.18 23.88
C LEU A 571 16.33 -14.34 24.47
N GLN A 572 15.67 -15.28 25.17
CA GLN A 572 16.32 -16.53 25.58
C GLN A 572 16.74 -17.37 24.37
N PHE A 573 15.92 -17.48 23.32
CA PHE A 573 16.30 -18.18 22.09
C PHE A 573 17.50 -17.52 21.40
N HIS A 574 17.56 -16.18 21.34
CA HIS A 574 18.72 -15.46 20.80
C HIS A 574 19.99 -15.74 21.63
N ARG A 575 19.91 -15.68 22.97
CA ARG A 575 21.01 -16.07 23.87
C ARG A 575 21.47 -17.51 23.65
N ASP A 576 20.54 -18.47 23.58
CA ASP A 576 20.82 -19.90 23.43
C ASP A 576 21.39 -20.29 22.05
N THR A 577 21.23 -19.43 21.04
CA THR A 577 21.66 -19.68 19.66
C THR A 577 22.81 -18.78 19.20
N GLY A 578 23.16 -17.74 19.97
CA GLY A 578 24.14 -16.73 19.57
C GLY A 578 23.69 -15.89 18.36
N SER A 579 22.39 -15.83 18.08
CA SER A 579 21.84 -14.98 17.03
C SER A 579 21.49 -13.59 17.57
N PRO A 580 21.65 -12.52 16.79
CA PRO A 580 21.31 -11.17 17.24
C PRO A 580 19.79 -11.00 17.30
N PHE A 581 19.30 -10.18 18.22
CA PHE A 581 17.97 -9.60 18.16
C PHE A 581 17.99 -8.49 17.10
N MET A 582 17.31 -8.69 15.97
CA MET A 582 17.38 -7.77 14.83
C MET A 582 16.25 -6.74 14.90
N VAL A 583 16.57 -5.47 14.65
CA VAL A 583 15.63 -4.35 14.66
C VAL A 583 15.81 -3.47 13.43
N ASN A 584 14.75 -2.77 13.03
CA ASN A 584 14.77 -1.79 11.94
C ASN A 584 14.52 -0.38 12.53
N PRO A 585 15.59 0.37 12.87
CA PRO A 585 15.49 1.72 13.39
C PRO A 585 15.31 2.74 12.28
N TYR A 586 14.11 3.31 12.18
CA TYR A 586 13.77 4.37 11.24
C TYR A 586 13.53 5.71 11.95
N PRO A 587 14.57 6.53 12.21
CA PRO A 587 14.39 7.94 12.56
C PRO A 587 13.54 8.72 11.55
N TYR A 588 13.55 8.31 10.27
CA TYR A 588 12.72 8.83 9.19
C TYR A 588 11.20 8.80 9.49
N PHE A 589 10.68 7.76 10.15
CA PHE A 589 9.26 7.71 10.51
C PHE A 589 8.93 8.43 11.85
N SER A 590 9.90 9.09 12.47
CA SER A 590 9.79 9.66 13.83
C SER A 590 10.20 11.14 13.95
N TYR A 591 10.66 11.77 12.88
CA TYR A 591 11.10 13.17 12.94
C TYR A 591 9.96 14.18 12.74
N ASN A 592 10.25 15.42 13.12
CA ASN A 592 9.52 16.61 12.72
C ASN A 592 10.55 17.74 12.49
N ASN A 593 10.12 18.92 12.05
CA ASN A 593 11.04 20.03 11.73
C ASN A 593 11.97 20.46 12.89
N GLN A 594 11.60 20.20 14.16
CA GLN A 594 12.44 20.53 15.32
C GLN A 594 13.45 19.42 15.65
N THR A 595 13.19 18.19 15.22
CA THR A 595 14.02 17.00 15.47
C THR A 595 14.74 16.50 14.21
N LEU A 596 14.60 17.18 13.08
CA LEU A 596 15.23 16.81 11.81
C LEU A 596 16.76 16.70 11.94
N ASP A 597 17.42 17.73 12.47
CA ASP A 597 18.89 17.70 12.66
C ASP A 597 19.33 16.58 13.61
N TYR A 598 18.50 16.25 14.61
CA TYR A 598 18.72 15.15 15.54
C TYR A 598 18.52 13.77 14.88
N ALA A 599 17.63 13.65 13.90
CA ALA A 599 17.45 12.46 13.10
C ALA A 599 18.60 12.27 12.09
N LEU A 600 19.06 13.36 11.47
CA LEU A 600 20.08 13.38 10.41
C LEU A 600 21.54 13.43 10.91
N PHE A 601 21.79 13.25 12.22
CA PHE A 601 23.13 13.41 12.82
C PHE A 601 23.78 14.80 12.61
N ARG A 602 23.01 15.82 12.23
CA ARG A 602 23.46 17.22 12.11
C ARG A 602 23.66 17.86 13.50
N PRO A 603 24.43 18.95 13.63
CA PRO A 603 24.67 19.60 14.93
C PRO A 603 23.37 20.05 15.62
N ASN A 604 23.05 19.45 16.77
CA ASN A 604 21.84 19.72 17.53
C ASN A 604 22.13 19.74 19.05
N ARG A 605 21.15 20.16 19.86
CA ARG A 605 21.31 20.25 21.33
C ARG A 605 21.33 18.88 22.04
N GLY A 606 20.83 17.85 21.36
CA GLY A 606 20.61 16.52 21.90
C GLY A 606 19.41 16.39 22.84
N VAL A 607 19.06 15.14 23.12
CA VAL A 607 18.08 14.75 24.14
C VAL A 607 18.83 14.26 25.38
N TYR A 608 18.68 14.99 26.48
CA TYR A 608 19.31 14.65 27.74
C TYR A 608 18.48 13.62 28.52
N ASP A 609 19.08 12.47 28.82
CA ASP A 609 18.48 11.43 29.64
C ASP A 609 18.74 11.70 31.14
N PRO A 610 17.70 12.05 31.93
CA PRO A 610 17.88 12.44 33.32
C PRO A 610 18.26 11.27 34.24
N ASN A 611 18.06 10.01 33.82
CA ASN A 611 18.38 8.84 34.64
C ASN A 611 19.84 8.40 34.41
N THR A 612 20.29 8.37 33.15
CA THR A 612 21.66 7.92 32.79
C THR A 612 22.67 9.05 32.76
N LYS A 613 22.22 10.32 32.75
CA LYS A 613 23.02 11.54 32.62
C LYS A 613 23.74 11.68 31.27
N LEU A 614 23.33 10.90 30.27
CA LEU A 614 23.86 10.95 28.90
C LEU A 614 23.07 11.96 28.07
N ASN A 615 23.74 12.62 27.12
CA ASN A 615 23.10 13.45 26.11
C ASN A 615 23.19 12.76 24.75
N TYR A 616 22.04 12.50 24.14
CA TYR A 616 21.93 11.83 22.85
C TYR A 616 21.90 12.89 21.75
N THR A 617 22.92 12.95 20.90
CA THR A 617 22.95 13.87 19.74
C THR A 617 22.49 13.21 18.44
N SER A 618 22.09 11.93 18.47
CA SER A 618 21.49 11.22 17.34
C SER A 618 20.26 10.43 17.79
N MET A 619 19.19 10.50 16.98
CA MET A 619 17.98 9.71 17.18
C MET A 619 18.25 8.20 17.02
N PHE A 620 19.17 7.82 16.14
CA PHE A 620 19.59 6.42 15.95
C PHE A 620 20.25 5.88 17.23
N ASP A 621 21.21 6.61 17.81
CA ASP A 621 21.86 6.23 19.08
C ASP A 621 20.82 6.03 20.19
N ALA A 622 19.86 6.94 20.30
CA ALA A 622 18.79 6.89 21.29
C ALA A 622 17.82 5.71 21.07
N GLN A 623 17.47 5.40 19.82
CA GLN A 623 16.61 4.27 19.47
C GLN A 623 17.29 2.92 19.78
N MET A 624 18.57 2.77 19.45
CA MET A 624 19.36 1.57 19.75
C MET A 624 19.52 1.36 21.26
N ASP A 625 19.79 2.45 22.00
CA ASP A 625 19.88 2.41 23.47
C ASP A 625 18.52 2.17 24.17
N ALA A 626 17.41 2.58 23.55
CA ALA A 626 16.07 2.27 24.02
C ALA A 626 15.76 0.75 23.90
N ILE A 627 16.13 0.13 22.77
CA ILE A 627 16.02 -1.33 22.58
C ILE A 627 16.87 -2.07 23.61
N TYR A 628 18.15 -1.70 23.76
CA TYR A 628 19.04 -2.27 24.78
C TYR A 628 18.48 -2.13 26.20
N THR A 629 17.91 -0.96 26.54
CA THR A 629 17.28 -0.73 27.84
C THR A 629 16.09 -1.67 28.06
N ALA A 630 15.22 -1.84 27.06
CA ALA A 630 14.08 -2.76 27.15
C ALA A 630 14.53 -4.23 27.32
N MET A 631 15.53 -4.68 26.56
CA MET A 631 16.13 -6.02 26.71
C MET A 631 16.79 -6.21 28.09
N LYS A 632 17.55 -5.22 28.56
CA LYS A 632 18.23 -5.24 29.86
C LYS A 632 17.26 -5.29 31.04
N ARG A 633 16.11 -4.63 30.95
CA ARG A 633 15.03 -4.71 31.96
C ARG A 633 14.45 -6.12 32.11
N LEU A 634 14.45 -6.92 31.04
CA LEU A 634 14.08 -8.33 31.06
C LEU A 634 15.25 -9.27 31.44
N GLY A 635 16.44 -8.72 31.69
CA GLY A 635 17.65 -9.49 32.02
C GLY A 635 18.45 -10.00 30.82
N TYR A 636 18.29 -9.40 29.62
CA TYR A 636 18.92 -9.84 28.35
C TYR A 636 19.82 -8.77 27.70
N GLY A 637 20.54 -7.97 28.49
CA GLY A 637 21.44 -6.94 27.95
C GLY A 637 22.67 -7.49 27.19
N ASP A 638 23.03 -8.74 27.45
CA ASP A 638 24.07 -9.54 26.80
C ASP A 638 23.70 -10.02 25.39
N VAL A 639 22.41 -10.13 25.06
CA VAL A 639 21.97 -10.52 23.70
C VAL A 639 22.39 -9.43 22.71
N ASP A 640 23.01 -9.83 21.60
CA ASP A 640 23.46 -8.91 20.55
C ASP A 640 22.31 -8.29 19.78
N ILE A 641 22.56 -7.10 19.22
CA ILE A 641 21.58 -6.34 18.44
C ILE A 641 22.14 -6.17 17.02
N ALA A 642 21.29 -6.40 16.02
CA ALA A 642 21.58 -6.10 14.62
C ALA A 642 20.56 -5.10 14.07
N VAL A 643 20.99 -4.28 13.12
CA VAL A 643 20.14 -3.34 12.37
C VAL A 643 19.81 -4.01 11.04
N GLY A 644 18.58 -4.52 10.91
CA GLY A 644 18.10 -5.21 9.71
C GLY A 644 17.77 -4.27 8.56
N GLU A 645 17.47 -3.00 8.86
CA GLU A 645 17.16 -1.97 7.87
C GLU A 645 17.20 -0.59 8.51
N ALA A 646 17.94 0.34 7.92
CA ALA A 646 17.90 1.75 8.26
C ALA A 646 18.43 2.60 7.09
N GLY A 647 17.81 3.74 6.84
CA GLY A 647 18.19 4.66 5.77
C GLY A 647 17.24 5.84 5.69
N TRP A 648 17.44 6.67 4.67
CA TRP A 648 16.69 7.90 4.46
C TRP A 648 16.56 8.18 2.96
N PRO A 649 15.39 8.60 2.47
CA PRO A 649 15.16 8.73 1.03
C PRO A 649 15.79 10.00 0.45
N THR A 650 16.11 9.95 -0.84
CA THR A 650 16.69 11.06 -1.62
C THR A 650 15.64 11.96 -2.27
N GLN A 651 14.42 11.46 -2.41
CA GLN A 651 13.28 12.15 -3.01
C GLN A 651 12.00 11.73 -2.27
N ALA A 652 11.01 12.62 -2.19
CA ALA A 652 9.69 12.34 -1.60
C ALA A 652 8.59 13.08 -2.37
N ASP A 653 7.35 12.87 -1.95
CA ASP A 653 6.20 13.59 -2.48
C ASP A 653 6.30 15.12 -2.21
N PRO A 654 5.79 15.97 -3.12
CA PRO A 654 5.89 17.42 -3.00
C PRO A 654 5.36 17.94 -1.66
N GLY A 655 6.21 18.67 -0.94
CA GLY A 655 5.88 19.28 0.35
C GLY A 655 6.37 18.50 1.58
N GLN A 656 6.92 17.29 1.42
CA GLN A 656 7.60 16.61 2.51
C GLN A 656 8.94 17.31 2.86
N VAL A 657 9.04 17.81 4.09
CA VAL A 657 10.23 18.53 4.59
C VAL A 657 11.28 17.54 5.07
N GLY A 658 12.56 17.81 4.80
CA GLY A 658 13.67 16.99 5.31
C GLY A 658 13.90 15.71 4.51
N VAL A 659 13.56 15.70 3.22
CA VAL A 659 13.93 14.64 2.28
C VAL A 659 14.65 15.26 1.09
N GLY A 660 15.76 14.65 0.70
CA GLY A 660 16.68 15.17 -0.29
C GLY A 660 17.96 14.34 -0.33
N VAL A 661 18.77 14.51 -1.38
CA VAL A 661 20.08 13.83 -1.51
C VAL A 661 21.03 14.19 -0.37
N GLU A 662 20.98 15.44 0.14
CA GLU A 662 21.80 15.89 1.27
C GLU A 662 21.35 15.24 2.59
N GLU A 663 20.04 15.20 2.85
CA GLU A 663 19.46 14.52 4.01
C GLU A 663 19.72 13.00 3.99
N ALA A 664 19.57 12.37 2.82
CA ALA A 664 19.88 10.95 2.63
C ALA A 664 21.34 10.63 2.96
N ARG A 665 22.25 11.48 2.47
CA ARG A 665 23.67 11.41 2.74
C ARG A 665 23.99 11.61 4.22
N ASP A 666 23.50 12.68 4.83
CA ASP A 666 23.78 13.02 6.23
C ASP A 666 23.36 11.90 7.19
N PHE A 667 22.18 11.33 6.96
CA PHE A 667 21.70 10.18 7.72
C PHE A 667 22.59 8.95 7.55
N ASN A 668 22.84 8.55 6.29
CA ASN A 668 23.58 7.31 6.00
C ASN A 668 25.05 7.42 6.40
N GLU A 669 25.72 8.56 6.17
CA GLU A 669 27.06 8.82 6.71
C GLU A 669 27.04 8.82 8.25
N GLY A 670 26.03 9.41 8.88
CA GLY A 670 25.88 9.47 10.34
C GLY A 670 25.78 8.08 10.98
N MET A 671 24.92 7.23 10.42
CA MET A 671 24.79 5.83 10.79
C MET A 671 26.11 5.07 10.56
N LEU A 672 26.73 5.23 9.39
CA LEU A 672 28.01 4.61 9.07
C LEU A 672 29.12 5.02 10.04
N ARG A 673 29.19 6.28 10.45
CA ARG A 673 30.12 6.77 11.50
C ARG A 673 29.92 6.02 12.82
N VAL A 674 28.67 5.83 13.27
CA VAL A 674 28.39 5.09 14.52
C VAL A 674 28.87 3.65 14.41
N VAL A 675 28.41 2.91 13.39
CA VAL A 675 28.65 1.45 13.30
C VAL A 675 30.09 1.10 12.92
N SER A 676 30.76 1.96 12.14
CA SER A 676 32.16 1.77 11.70
C SER A 676 33.20 2.21 12.72
N SER A 677 32.90 3.23 13.55
CA SER A 677 33.89 3.76 14.51
C SER A 677 34.32 2.77 15.59
N GLY A 678 33.55 1.70 15.82
CA GLY A 678 33.73 0.79 16.94
C GLY A 678 33.46 1.42 18.31
N LYS A 679 33.03 2.69 18.36
CA LYS A 679 32.70 3.42 19.60
C LYS A 679 31.44 2.88 20.28
N GLY A 680 30.50 2.35 19.50
CA GLY A 680 29.16 1.99 19.97
C GLY A 680 28.31 3.21 20.34
N THR A 681 27.11 2.94 20.84
CA THR A 681 26.15 3.97 21.30
C THR A 681 26.44 4.37 22.76
N PRO A 682 25.85 5.46 23.28
CA PRO A 682 26.16 5.97 24.63
C PRO A 682 26.00 4.97 25.79
N LEU A 683 25.00 4.08 25.80
CA LEU A 683 24.82 3.01 26.80
C LEU A 683 25.45 1.67 26.41
N MET A 684 25.89 1.51 25.17
CA MET A 684 26.61 0.32 24.69
C MET A 684 28.00 0.68 24.14
N PRO A 685 28.89 1.30 24.95
CA PRO A 685 30.21 1.68 24.50
C PRO A 685 31.03 0.45 24.10
N ASN A 686 31.74 0.58 22.98
CA ASN A 686 32.50 -0.47 22.29
C ASN A 686 31.67 -1.63 21.70
N ARG A 687 30.32 -1.57 21.75
CA ARG A 687 29.48 -2.54 21.07
C ARG A 687 29.46 -2.26 19.56
N LYS A 688 29.55 -3.33 18.76
CA LYS A 688 29.41 -3.29 17.31
C LYS A 688 28.03 -3.81 16.92
N PHE A 689 27.48 -3.29 15.84
CA PHE A 689 26.19 -3.69 15.29
C PHE A 689 26.40 -4.18 13.86
N GLU A 690 25.91 -5.38 13.56
CA GLU A 690 25.71 -5.82 12.17
C GLU A 690 24.58 -4.98 11.58
N THR A 691 24.82 -4.27 10.48
CA THR A 691 23.94 -3.18 10.02
C THR A 691 23.73 -3.21 8.51
N TYR A 692 22.48 -3.21 8.06
CA TYR A 692 22.10 -3.17 6.65
C TYR A 692 21.47 -1.82 6.29
N ILE A 693 22.10 -1.09 5.37
CA ILE A 693 21.54 0.13 4.76
C ILE A 693 20.25 -0.20 3.99
N PHE A 694 19.26 0.70 4.01
CA PHE A 694 17.88 0.47 3.55
C PHE A 694 17.75 -0.14 2.14
N SER A 695 18.51 0.35 1.15
CA SER A 695 18.55 -0.26 -0.19
C SER A 695 19.87 0.04 -0.89
N LEU A 696 20.26 -0.84 -1.82
CA LEU A 696 21.42 -0.65 -2.69
C LEU A 696 21.07 0.30 -3.84
N PHE A 697 19.93 0.07 -4.47
CA PHE A 697 19.41 0.83 -5.62
C PHE A 697 18.03 1.42 -5.31
N ASP A 698 17.61 2.39 -6.12
CA ASP A 698 16.21 2.85 -6.12
C ASP A 698 15.29 1.76 -6.70
N GLU A 699 14.25 1.39 -5.96
CA GLU A 699 13.27 0.37 -6.36
C GLU A 699 12.14 1.03 -7.17
N ASN A 700 12.38 1.31 -8.45
CA ASN A 700 11.49 2.13 -9.29
C ASN A 700 10.05 1.59 -9.45
N GLN A 701 9.83 0.27 -9.26
CA GLN A 701 8.51 -0.36 -9.29
C GLN A 701 7.86 -0.52 -7.90
N LYS A 702 8.55 -0.20 -6.80
CA LYS A 702 8.00 -0.32 -5.45
C LYS A 702 6.77 0.59 -5.27
N PRO A 703 5.61 0.06 -4.84
CA PRO A 703 4.38 0.86 -4.72
C PRO A 703 4.42 1.77 -3.50
N GLY A 704 3.63 2.85 -3.55
CA GLY A 704 3.47 3.80 -2.44
C GLY A 704 3.99 5.22 -2.74
N PRO A 705 4.25 6.01 -1.68
CA PRO A 705 4.86 7.35 -1.77
C PRO A 705 6.13 7.36 -2.59
N ILE A 706 6.48 8.52 -3.19
CA ILE A 706 7.73 8.68 -3.95
C ILE A 706 8.94 8.27 -3.09
N ALA A 707 8.91 8.62 -1.80
CA ALA A 707 9.93 8.23 -0.83
C ALA A 707 10.27 6.74 -0.82
N GLU A 708 9.29 5.86 -0.92
CA GLU A 708 9.50 4.40 -0.84
C GLU A 708 10.39 3.85 -1.96
N LYS A 709 10.47 4.55 -3.10
CA LYS A 709 11.27 4.17 -4.26
C LYS A 709 12.71 4.67 -4.19
N HIS A 710 12.99 5.70 -3.40
CA HIS A 710 14.17 6.55 -3.53
C HIS A 710 15.18 6.44 -2.37
N PHE A 711 15.29 5.24 -1.78
CA PHE A 711 16.22 4.94 -0.67
C PHE A 711 17.60 4.40 -1.11
N GLY A 712 17.88 4.34 -2.42
CA GLY A 712 19.13 3.80 -2.94
C GLY A 712 20.37 4.61 -2.52
N ILE A 713 21.52 3.92 -2.59
CA ILE A 713 22.85 4.55 -2.45
C ILE A 713 23.60 4.58 -3.80
N LEU A 714 23.25 3.70 -4.73
CA LEU A 714 23.80 3.63 -6.09
C LEU A 714 22.70 3.77 -7.14
N ASN A 715 23.05 4.34 -8.29
CA ASN A 715 22.32 4.18 -9.54
C ASN A 715 22.56 2.78 -10.14
N PRO A 716 21.69 2.30 -11.05
CA PRO A 716 21.92 1.04 -11.76
C PRO A 716 23.23 0.95 -12.56
N ASP A 717 23.83 2.08 -12.97
CA ASP A 717 25.16 2.07 -13.62
C ASP A 717 26.34 1.95 -12.63
N PHE A 718 26.03 1.65 -11.36
CA PHE A 718 26.94 1.59 -10.22
C PHE A 718 27.57 2.94 -9.79
N THR A 719 27.15 4.07 -10.37
CA THR A 719 27.56 5.38 -9.85
C THR A 719 26.86 5.66 -8.50
N PRO A 720 27.55 6.27 -7.53
CA PRO A 720 26.93 6.65 -6.26
C PRO A 720 25.96 7.82 -6.47
N ILE A 721 24.77 7.74 -5.88
CA ILE A 721 23.81 8.87 -5.85
C ILE A 721 24.39 9.99 -4.96
N TYR A 722 25.12 9.61 -3.91
CA TYR A 722 25.90 10.47 -3.03
C TYR A 722 27.08 9.67 -2.45
N ASP A 723 28.21 10.34 -2.19
CA ASP A 723 29.38 9.66 -1.64
C ASP A 723 29.20 9.34 -0.15
N LEU A 724 29.45 8.08 0.21
CA LEU A 724 29.44 7.55 1.58
C LEU A 724 30.82 7.00 2.00
N GLY A 725 31.86 7.15 1.17
CA GLY A 725 33.17 6.55 1.38
C GLY A 725 33.20 5.01 1.28
N LEU A 726 32.12 4.41 0.77
CA LEU A 726 31.97 2.96 0.63
C LEU A 726 32.70 2.39 -0.61
N LEU A 727 33.06 3.23 -1.58
CA LEU A 727 33.85 2.80 -2.73
C LEU A 727 35.32 2.66 -2.33
N ARG A 728 35.94 1.53 -2.68
CA ARG A 728 37.38 1.34 -2.50
C ARG A 728 38.12 2.30 -3.43
N GLN A 729 38.83 3.26 -2.85
CA GLN A 729 39.72 4.13 -3.60
C GLN A 729 40.76 3.28 -4.35
N SER A 730 40.92 3.55 -5.65
CA SER A 730 42.09 3.10 -6.40
C SER A 730 43.35 3.61 -5.70
N SER A 731 44.27 2.72 -5.37
CA SER A 731 45.46 3.04 -4.58
C SER A 731 46.50 3.85 -5.37
N ASP A 732 46.25 5.15 -5.49
CA ASP A 732 47.15 6.25 -5.87
C ASP A 732 46.43 7.54 -5.44
N SER A 733 46.94 8.46 -4.60
CA SER A 733 48.25 8.60 -3.95
C SER A 733 48.08 9.49 -2.70
N GLY A 734 48.98 9.45 -1.72
CA GLY A 734 48.77 10.09 -0.41
C GLY A 734 49.52 11.42 -0.17
N ALA A 735 48.90 12.36 0.57
CA ALA A 735 49.55 13.43 1.35
C ALA A 735 48.56 14.08 2.37
N PRO A 736 49.02 14.72 3.48
CA PRO A 736 48.17 15.01 4.65
C PRO A 736 47.64 16.46 4.79
N ASN A 737 46.66 16.59 5.69
CA ASN A 737 45.95 17.80 6.16
C ASN A 737 46.90 18.88 6.77
N PRO A 738 46.60 20.20 6.64
CA PRO A 738 46.10 20.94 7.83
C PRO A 738 45.13 22.12 7.56
N SER A 739 44.37 22.49 8.61
CA SER A 739 43.67 23.79 8.80
C SER A 739 44.59 24.84 9.46
N PRO A 740 44.21 26.14 9.71
CA PRO A 740 42.94 26.86 9.46
C PRO A 740 43.05 28.27 8.79
N ASN A 741 41.90 28.84 8.38
CA ASN A 741 41.42 30.25 8.21
C ASN A 741 42.40 31.48 8.27
N PRO A 742 42.07 32.69 7.68
CA PRO A 742 40.78 33.13 7.10
C PRO A 742 40.82 33.98 5.78
N SER A 743 39.61 34.31 5.29
CA SER A 743 39.17 35.31 4.27
C SER A 743 39.94 36.67 4.21
N PRO A 744 39.89 37.47 3.10
CA PRO A 744 38.72 37.66 2.21
C PRO A 744 38.93 37.78 0.67
N ASN A 745 37.78 37.81 -0.02
CA ASN A 745 37.54 37.90 -1.48
C ASN A 745 38.11 39.20 -2.13
N PRO A 746 38.37 39.27 -3.46
CA PRO A 746 37.31 39.16 -4.48
C PRO A 746 37.62 38.29 -5.72
N SER A 747 36.56 37.81 -6.36
CA SER A 747 36.55 36.91 -7.53
C SER A 747 37.25 37.45 -8.78
N PRO A 748 37.76 36.55 -9.64
CA PRO A 748 37.22 36.51 -11.01
C PRO A 748 36.94 35.10 -11.57
N LYS A 749 35.71 34.98 -12.10
CA LYS A 749 35.17 34.06 -13.13
C LYS A 749 36.08 32.96 -13.75
N PRO A 750 35.69 31.68 -13.63
CA PRO A 750 36.01 30.63 -14.61
C PRO A 750 34.91 30.49 -15.68
N ALA A 751 35.28 29.89 -16.82
CA ALA A 751 34.38 29.39 -17.87
C ALA A 751 34.81 27.95 -18.23
N PRO A 752 34.12 27.25 -19.14
CA PRO A 752 32.85 26.57 -18.88
C PRO A 752 32.99 25.04 -18.94
N SER A 753 32.17 24.30 -18.18
CA SER A 753 32.13 22.83 -18.23
C SER A 753 30.74 22.30 -17.85
N GLY A 754 30.10 21.55 -18.74
CA GLY A 754 28.74 21.01 -18.57
C GLY A 754 27.78 21.61 -19.59
N GLY A 755 27.24 20.78 -20.49
CA GLY A 755 26.44 21.19 -21.65
C GLY A 755 24.99 21.56 -21.32
N GLY A 756 24.81 22.50 -20.40
CA GLY A 756 23.49 23.02 -20.03
C GLY A 756 22.84 23.88 -21.13
N LYS A 757 21.52 23.97 -21.08
CA LYS A 757 20.69 24.89 -21.85
C LYS A 757 19.80 25.65 -20.86
N TRP A 758 19.81 26.97 -20.93
CA TRP A 758 19.01 27.87 -20.10
C TRP A 758 18.18 28.80 -20.97
N CYS A 759 17.06 29.31 -20.46
CA CYS A 759 16.27 30.33 -21.14
C CYS A 759 16.52 31.72 -20.53
N VAL A 760 16.81 32.72 -21.36
CA VAL A 760 17.02 34.11 -20.91
C VAL A 760 16.30 35.13 -21.80
N PRO A 761 15.86 36.29 -21.26
CA PRO A 761 15.41 37.44 -22.02
C PRO A 761 16.38 37.86 -23.12
N LYS A 762 15.84 38.16 -24.31
CA LYS A 762 16.60 38.86 -25.37
C LYS A 762 16.85 40.31 -24.95
N ALA A 763 18.01 40.84 -25.32
CA ALA A 763 18.46 42.20 -24.97
C ALA A 763 17.59 43.36 -25.51
N GLY A 764 16.57 43.07 -26.34
CA GLY A 764 15.61 44.05 -26.86
C GLY A 764 14.15 43.84 -26.39
N ALA A 765 13.89 42.93 -25.45
CA ALA A 765 12.55 42.76 -24.87
C ALA A 765 12.21 43.93 -23.93
N SER A 766 10.96 44.40 -23.93
CA SER A 766 10.54 45.51 -23.06
C SER A 766 10.23 45.03 -21.64
N ASP A 767 10.44 45.87 -20.63
CA ASP A 767 10.09 45.55 -19.23
C ASP A 767 8.60 45.16 -19.08
N THR A 768 7.70 45.74 -19.88
CA THR A 768 6.28 45.37 -19.91
C THR A 768 6.09 43.92 -20.36
N ASP A 769 6.79 43.49 -21.42
CA ASP A 769 6.70 42.12 -21.92
C ASP A 769 7.37 41.13 -20.96
N LEU A 770 8.51 41.52 -20.37
CA LEU A 770 9.21 40.71 -19.38
C LEU A 770 8.39 40.56 -18.08
N GLN A 771 7.68 41.59 -17.64
CA GLN A 771 6.74 41.49 -16.51
C GLN A 771 5.54 40.60 -16.84
N ASN A 772 5.03 40.63 -18.08
CA ASN A 772 4.00 39.70 -18.54
C ASN A 772 4.51 38.25 -18.57
N ASN A 773 5.77 38.03 -18.95
CA ASN A 773 6.41 36.71 -18.90
C ASN A 773 6.54 36.19 -17.46
N ILE A 774 6.97 37.04 -16.53
CA ILE A 774 7.00 36.72 -15.08
C ILE A 774 5.58 36.33 -14.63
N ASN A 775 4.59 37.20 -14.84
CA ASN A 775 3.22 36.97 -14.38
C ASN A 775 2.62 35.66 -14.94
N TYR A 776 2.93 35.33 -16.19
CA TYR A 776 2.51 34.07 -16.82
C TYR A 776 3.22 32.87 -16.21
N ALA A 777 4.55 32.87 -16.19
CA ALA A 777 5.35 31.74 -15.71
C ALA A 777 5.19 31.48 -14.21
N CYS A 778 4.97 32.50 -13.39
CA CYS A 778 4.64 32.35 -11.96
C CYS A 778 3.31 31.64 -11.68
N GLY A 779 2.47 31.43 -12.70
CA GLY A 779 1.31 30.52 -12.61
C GLY A 779 1.67 29.03 -12.63
N TYR A 780 2.93 28.69 -12.97
CA TYR A 780 3.40 27.32 -13.21
C TYR A 780 4.69 26.97 -12.46
N VAL A 781 5.53 27.94 -12.09
CA VAL A 781 6.80 27.73 -11.36
C VAL A 781 6.93 28.63 -10.14
N ASP A 782 7.73 28.23 -9.15
CA ASP A 782 7.89 29.02 -7.93
C ASP A 782 8.67 30.33 -8.17
N CYS A 783 7.97 31.45 -7.96
CA CYS A 783 8.54 32.79 -8.06
C CYS A 783 8.98 33.39 -6.73
N LYS A 784 8.88 32.68 -5.59
CA LYS A 784 9.48 33.14 -4.32
C LYS A 784 10.96 33.51 -4.44
N PRO A 785 11.83 32.83 -5.24
CA PRO A 785 13.23 33.23 -5.37
C PRO A 785 13.44 34.66 -5.89
N ILE A 786 12.48 35.23 -6.65
CA ILE A 786 12.52 36.61 -7.17
C ILE A 786 11.69 37.60 -6.34
N GLN A 787 11.13 37.18 -5.19
CA GLN A 787 10.47 38.09 -4.25
C GLN A 787 11.47 38.61 -3.21
N SER A 788 11.16 39.73 -2.54
CA SER A 788 12.05 40.35 -1.55
C SER A 788 12.56 39.34 -0.50
N GLY A 789 13.89 39.23 -0.37
CA GLY A 789 14.57 38.26 0.48
C GLY A 789 14.84 36.88 -0.16
N GLY A 790 14.37 36.66 -1.40
CA GLY A 790 14.66 35.47 -2.20
C GLY A 790 16.06 35.47 -2.80
N ALA A 791 16.61 34.28 -3.06
CA ALA A 791 18.00 34.08 -3.51
C ALA A 791 18.33 34.70 -4.90
N CYS A 792 17.31 35.06 -5.67
CA CYS A 792 17.34 35.67 -7.00
C CYS A 792 16.61 37.03 -7.05
N PHE A 793 16.34 37.63 -5.88
CA PHE A 793 15.72 38.96 -5.80
C PHE A 793 16.67 40.06 -6.26
N ASP A 794 17.93 39.96 -5.90
CA ASP A 794 18.95 40.93 -6.31
C ASP A 794 19.72 40.43 -7.54
N PRO A 795 19.95 41.26 -8.56
CA PRO A 795 19.58 42.68 -8.62
C PRO A 795 18.07 42.86 -8.88
N ASN A 796 17.42 43.69 -8.06
CA ASN A 796 15.98 43.93 -8.10
C ASN A 796 15.56 44.75 -9.34
N ASN A 797 15.39 44.06 -10.47
CA ASN A 797 14.87 44.59 -11.72
C ASN A 797 14.13 43.50 -12.52
N VAL A 798 13.16 43.93 -13.32
CA VAL A 798 12.28 43.05 -14.11
C VAL A 798 13.08 42.12 -15.02
N GLN A 799 14.15 42.59 -15.66
CA GLN A 799 14.94 41.77 -16.58
C GLN A 799 15.64 40.59 -15.88
N SER A 800 16.15 40.81 -14.66
CA SER A 800 16.86 39.78 -13.89
C SER A 800 15.90 38.77 -13.24
N HIS A 801 14.73 39.25 -12.81
CA HIS A 801 13.63 38.41 -12.33
C HIS A 801 13.03 37.56 -13.47
N ALA A 802 12.81 38.16 -14.64
CA ALA A 802 12.33 37.47 -15.82
C ALA A 802 13.34 36.41 -16.30
N ALA A 803 14.64 36.69 -16.26
CA ALA A 803 15.66 35.70 -16.57
C ALA A 803 15.53 34.43 -15.70
N PHE A 804 15.43 34.58 -14.39
CA PHE A 804 15.30 33.42 -13.51
C PHE A 804 13.99 32.64 -13.75
N VAL A 805 12.87 33.35 -13.84
CA VAL A 805 11.53 32.74 -13.96
C VAL A 805 11.27 32.14 -15.34
N MET A 806 11.71 32.78 -16.42
CA MET A 806 11.63 32.23 -17.78
C MET A 806 12.50 30.97 -17.90
N ASN A 807 13.66 30.94 -17.25
CA ASN A 807 14.47 29.73 -17.15
C ASN A 807 13.75 28.61 -16.37
N ALA A 808 13.26 28.90 -15.17
CA ALA A 808 12.54 27.92 -14.36
C ALA A 808 11.33 27.32 -15.11
N PHE A 809 10.60 28.14 -15.87
CA PHE A 809 9.50 27.70 -16.73
C PHE A 809 9.96 26.81 -17.89
N TYR A 810 10.97 27.24 -18.66
CA TYR A 810 11.57 26.44 -19.75
C TYR A 810 12.01 25.05 -19.28
N GLN A 811 12.56 24.99 -18.06
CA GLN A 811 13.05 23.77 -17.42
C GLN A 811 11.89 22.86 -16.98
N ALA A 812 10.86 23.42 -16.34
CA ALA A 812 9.69 22.67 -15.90
C ALA A 812 8.83 22.09 -17.05
N ASN A 813 8.92 22.67 -18.27
CA ASN A 813 8.08 22.28 -19.41
C ASN A 813 8.79 21.41 -20.47
N GLY A 814 10.01 20.93 -20.19
CA GLY A 814 10.69 19.92 -21.03
C GLY A 814 11.78 20.45 -21.96
N ARG A 815 12.18 21.73 -21.83
CA ARG A 815 13.35 22.33 -22.51
C ARG A 815 13.30 22.38 -24.05
N HIS A 816 12.13 22.35 -24.68
CA HIS A 816 12.04 22.57 -26.13
C HIS A 816 12.27 24.05 -26.45
N ASP A 817 12.85 24.36 -27.62
CA ASP A 817 13.19 25.75 -27.96
C ASP A 817 11.95 26.68 -27.96
N TYR A 818 10.73 26.14 -28.19
CA TYR A 818 9.47 26.89 -28.08
C TYR A 818 9.03 27.19 -26.63
N ASP A 819 9.44 26.39 -25.65
CA ASP A 819 9.17 26.65 -24.21
C ASP A 819 9.92 27.90 -23.71
N CYS A 820 10.93 28.33 -24.46
CA CYS A 820 11.69 29.57 -24.23
C CYS A 820 11.26 30.74 -25.13
N ASP A 821 10.31 30.56 -26.06
CA ASP A 821 10.00 31.62 -27.03
C ASP A 821 9.41 32.87 -26.36
N PHE A 822 8.43 32.71 -25.45
CA PHE A 822 7.73 33.79 -24.77
C PHE A 822 7.28 34.91 -25.74
N LYS A 823 6.59 34.55 -26.83
CA LYS A 823 6.17 35.47 -27.92
C LYS A 823 7.36 36.20 -28.56
N GLY A 824 8.44 35.47 -28.80
CA GLY A 824 9.69 35.96 -29.38
C GLY A 824 10.60 36.73 -28.42
N THR A 825 10.30 36.84 -27.12
CA THR A 825 11.09 37.64 -26.15
C THR A 825 12.18 36.86 -25.41
N GLY A 826 12.11 35.52 -25.34
CA GLY A 826 13.16 34.68 -24.76
C GLY A 826 14.12 34.07 -25.80
N ALA A 827 15.27 33.59 -25.35
CA ALA A 827 16.28 32.89 -26.14
C ALA A 827 17.01 31.83 -25.30
N VAL A 828 17.29 30.67 -25.91
CA VAL A 828 18.08 29.61 -25.28
C VAL A 828 19.57 29.96 -25.35
N THR A 829 20.28 29.79 -24.23
CA THR A 829 21.72 30.01 -24.07
C THR A 829 22.38 28.77 -23.47
N SER A 830 23.62 28.48 -23.87
CA SER A 830 24.48 27.45 -23.25
C SER A 830 25.47 28.02 -22.23
N ASN A 831 25.32 29.30 -21.87
CA ASN A 831 26.08 29.93 -20.80
C ASN A 831 25.21 30.00 -19.55
N ASP A 832 25.66 29.38 -18.46
CA ASP A 832 24.98 29.41 -17.16
C ASP A 832 24.71 30.87 -16.72
N PRO A 833 23.44 31.30 -16.57
CA PRO A 833 23.12 32.65 -16.11
C PRO A 833 23.28 32.81 -14.59
N SER A 834 23.63 31.76 -13.85
CA SER A 834 23.78 31.78 -12.38
C SER A 834 24.79 32.81 -11.89
N TYR A 835 24.43 33.54 -10.83
CA TYR A 835 25.31 34.50 -10.17
C TYR A 835 25.05 34.50 -8.65
N GLY A 836 26.11 34.63 -7.84
CA GLY A 836 25.98 34.63 -6.38
C GLY A 836 25.19 33.42 -5.85
N SER A 837 24.18 33.71 -5.02
CA SER A 837 23.19 32.75 -4.50
C SER A 837 22.11 32.35 -5.51
N CYS A 838 21.94 33.10 -6.60
CA CYS A 838 20.92 32.82 -7.61
C CYS A 838 21.42 31.74 -8.58
N LYS A 839 20.88 30.52 -8.47
CA LYS A 839 21.27 29.36 -9.28
C LYS A 839 20.16 28.97 -10.27
N TYR A 840 20.49 29.02 -11.55
CA TYR A 840 19.62 28.69 -12.66
C TYR A 840 19.74 27.20 -12.97
N VAL A 841 18.66 26.44 -12.80
CA VAL A 841 18.60 25.01 -13.14
C VAL A 841 18.68 24.80 -14.66
N SER A 842 19.26 23.67 -15.11
CA SER A 842 19.62 23.43 -16.52
C SER A 842 19.13 22.11 -17.12
#